data_AF-A0A149UTS5-F1
#
_entry.id   AF-A0A149UTS5-F1
#
_cell.length_a   1.000
_cell.length_b   1.000
_cell.length_c   1.000
_cell.angle_alpha   90.00
_cell.angle_beta   90.00
_cell.angle_gamma   90.00
#
_symmetry.space_group_name_H-M   'P 1'
#
loop_
_entity.id
_entity.type
_entity.pdbx_description
1 polymer ?
#
loop_
_entity_poly.entity_id
_entity_poly.type
_entity_poly.pdbx_seq_one_letter_code
_entity_poly.pdbx_strand_id
1 'polypeptide(L)'
;MLPAGRKMSKSRRRKEAKKIKSLPPDSANRVLSKKLDSSAEESYEQFIQMMLKSAHKDVEEYPVLLNELLSILKEKTPADIISTFAFYGARAAIDSRGKIQPLAQEIQQHHIELLQGIILTLPVAEWGYDPFITESMQAVYDSVPKLADTIFKRRLLTNAEEADENQRAIMSLQEKIRLHTQAIRNWGYFSEVKKICREIYVPLDRNLETAFGYTFSDILDVAEALLGVIEERGNNHIDALRRILSAPSSKKMIENYFRVMPDLDGTPLDLIDFFPKGTSREEITGILISHMDLRHADNMSVTAAKIAEITGKDEIRVGHILRILSIKPGELADQKIEHLFLSNPVWTRPGIFLDTHYLFPIPQAIFSHINEIMWNIATSAKIEKNLSDRRSIYLEDKAEAMLQSALPTAKITKNAKWMICAQQFETDIIAVVDKTIILAEAKSHRLTPQGLRGAPDRLKRHLNDIVIAPSVQSERLAKQIIAARTGDVQALKITKSIGIDAKQVDQIVRISLTLDDLSVLSSSEEELSKSGIMPEGHKLAPALHIADLCCIADILNEEIPFLHYFSERFHFQKHFHVFGDELDFLGLYLSTGFNLGADQKNLPRLMLTGMSDIIDRYYDARDAGIILKKPSPEIHRTYKGIIDKLARDKPFGWSTMGIFVLSSASPEEQPKVERGLNRLRHSVTRRNTKLDRERFMQIVPPLNRKATVGFYIHQRSDTYSRRECMEYFAAEALRRVV
;
A
#
# COMPACT_ATOMS: atom_id res chain seq x y z
N MET A 1 -18.97 -12.29 -21.03
CA MET A 1 -18.56 -11.50 -22.22
C MET A 1 -19.18 -10.12 -22.08
N LEU A 2 -18.38 -9.10 -21.79
CA LEU A 2 -18.80 -7.71 -21.67
C LEU A 2 -19.08 -7.13 -23.08
N PRO A 3 -20.14 -6.34 -23.30
CA PRO A 3 -20.42 -5.74 -24.60
C PRO A 3 -19.35 -4.69 -24.94
N ALA A 4 -18.83 -4.79 -26.16
CA ALA A 4 -17.83 -3.88 -26.68
C ALA A 4 -18.40 -2.45 -26.79
N GLY A 5 -17.71 -1.50 -26.17
CA GLY A 5 -17.99 -0.08 -26.31
C GLY A 5 -18.04 0.38 -27.77
N ARG A 6 -19.07 1.15 -28.08
CA ARG A 6 -19.40 1.76 -29.37
C ARG A 6 -18.21 2.55 -29.93
N LYS A 7 -17.78 2.22 -31.16
CA LYS A 7 -17.04 3.15 -32.03
C LYS A 7 -18.05 4.10 -32.67
N MET A 8 -18.08 5.37 -32.26
CA MET A 8 -18.71 6.42 -33.06
C MET A 8 -17.81 6.82 -34.24
N SER A 9 -18.43 7.13 -35.38
CA SER A 9 -17.81 7.40 -36.67
C SER A 9 -16.80 8.56 -36.60
N LYS A 10 -15.52 8.27 -36.85
CA LYS A 10 -14.51 9.29 -37.11
C LYS A 10 -14.44 9.60 -38.60
N SER A 11 -14.80 10.83 -38.95
CA SER A 11 -14.23 11.54 -40.09
C SER A 11 -12.70 11.36 -40.08
N ARG A 12 -12.16 10.95 -41.24
CA ARG A 12 -10.75 10.59 -41.45
C ARG A 12 -9.82 11.77 -41.13
N ARG A 13 -9.11 11.70 -40.00
CA ARG A 13 -7.75 12.25 -39.85
C ARG A 13 -6.90 11.30 -39.01
N ARG A 14 -5.88 10.72 -39.63
CA ARG A 14 -4.89 9.81 -39.00
C ARG A 14 -4.16 10.54 -37.87
N LYS A 15 -4.27 10.05 -36.64
CA LYS A 15 -3.26 10.20 -35.57
C LYS A 15 -3.00 8.81 -34.99
N GLU A 16 -1.74 8.41 -35.00
CA GLU A 16 -1.26 7.12 -34.52
C GLU A 16 -1.43 7.02 -33.00
N ALA A 17 -2.33 6.14 -32.54
CA ALA A 17 -2.42 5.75 -31.14
C ALA A 17 -1.57 4.48 -30.91
N LYS A 18 -0.44 4.61 -30.22
CA LYS A 18 0.36 3.47 -29.75
C LYS A 18 -0.40 2.71 -28.66
N LYS A 19 -0.92 1.53 -29.01
CA LYS A 19 -1.40 0.52 -28.04
C LYS A 19 -0.21 0.00 -27.21
N ILE A 20 -0.22 0.19 -25.91
CA ILE A 20 0.66 -0.54 -24.99
C ILE A 20 0.02 -1.93 -24.79
N LYS A 21 0.58 -2.95 -25.45
CA LYS A 21 0.30 -4.35 -25.14
C LYS A 21 0.98 -4.70 -23.82
N SER A 22 0.30 -5.48 -22.97
CA SER A 22 0.90 -6.17 -21.83
C SER A 22 2.14 -6.97 -22.30
N LEU A 23 3.31 -6.60 -21.80
CA LEU A 23 4.59 -7.22 -22.14
C LEU A 23 4.86 -8.45 -21.26
N PRO A 24 5.65 -9.44 -21.74
CA PRO A 24 6.10 -10.58 -20.95
C PRO A 24 7.04 -10.18 -19.80
N PRO A 25 7.41 -11.12 -18.90
CA PRO A 25 8.25 -10.86 -17.72
C PRO A 25 9.68 -10.36 -18.00
N ASP A 26 10.12 -10.27 -19.25
CA ASP A 26 11.39 -9.68 -19.69
C ASP A 26 11.46 -8.13 -19.54
N SER A 27 10.70 -7.54 -18.61
CA SER A 27 10.40 -6.10 -18.62
C SER A 27 10.92 -5.28 -17.46
N ALA A 28 11.45 -5.85 -16.37
CA ALA A 28 11.95 -5.07 -15.24
C ALA A 28 13.04 -4.06 -15.67
N ASN A 29 14.02 -4.50 -16.48
CA ASN A 29 15.05 -3.61 -17.05
C ASN A 29 14.54 -2.67 -18.15
N ARG A 30 13.39 -2.97 -18.77
CA ARG A 30 12.78 -2.13 -19.81
C ARG A 30 11.86 -1.05 -19.24
N VAL A 31 11.26 -1.29 -18.08
CA VAL A 31 10.49 -0.31 -17.30
C VAL A 31 11.42 0.80 -16.79
N LEU A 32 12.66 0.45 -16.43
CA LEU A 32 13.71 1.41 -16.07
C LEU A 32 14.15 2.30 -17.27
N SER A 33 13.97 1.87 -18.51
CA SER A 33 14.52 2.57 -19.70
C SER A 33 13.63 3.67 -20.34
N LYS A 34 12.57 4.15 -19.69
CA LYS A 34 11.83 5.33 -20.21
C LYS A 34 12.51 6.64 -19.82
N LYS A 35 13.49 6.99 -20.66
CA LYS A 35 14.08 8.32 -20.95
C LYS A 35 13.62 9.49 -20.06
N LEU A 36 14.56 10.06 -19.30
CA LEU A 36 14.63 11.52 -19.12
C LEU A 36 15.85 12.03 -19.88
N ASP A 37 15.57 12.88 -20.86
CA ASP A 37 16.54 13.58 -21.71
C ASP A 37 17.08 14.80 -20.94
N SER A 38 18.34 15.18 -21.15
CA SER A 38 19.01 16.30 -20.47
C SER A 38 18.54 17.69 -20.92
N SER A 39 17.48 17.78 -21.74
CA SER A 39 16.72 19.01 -22.05
C SER A 39 15.63 19.31 -21.01
N ALA A 40 15.62 18.58 -19.89
CA ALA A 40 14.55 18.59 -18.91
C ALA A 40 14.37 19.91 -18.14
N GLU A 41 15.39 20.76 -17.97
CA GLU A 41 15.25 21.98 -17.16
C GLU A 41 14.38 23.06 -17.83
N GLU A 42 14.64 23.42 -19.09
CA GLU A 42 13.78 24.35 -19.86
C GLU A 42 12.37 23.78 -20.09
N SER A 43 12.26 22.46 -20.27
CA SER A 43 10.96 21.77 -20.39
C SER A 43 10.20 21.70 -19.06
N TYR A 44 10.89 21.75 -17.92
CA TYR A 44 10.31 21.66 -16.58
C TYR A 44 9.73 23.00 -16.13
N GLU A 45 10.42 24.12 -16.40
CA GLU A 45 9.86 25.46 -16.15
C GLU A 45 8.62 25.73 -17.01
N GLN A 46 8.66 25.38 -18.29
CA GLN A 46 7.48 25.48 -19.17
C GLN A 46 6.34 24.57 -18.71
N PHE A 47 6.65 23.36 -18.23
CA PHE A 47 5.67 22.44 -17.65
C PHE A 47 5.04 23.00 -16.36
N ILE A 48 5.84 23.58 -15.46
CA ILE A 48 5.34 24.26 -14.25
C ILE A 48 4.43 25.43 -14.63
N GLN A 49 4.84 26.28 -15.58
CA GLN A 49 4.02 27.41 -16.03
C GLN A 49 2.69 26.96 -16.66
N MET A 50 2.70 25.89 -17.46
CA MET A 50 1.47 25.30 -17.99
C MET A 50 0.58 24.70 -16.89
N MET A 51 1.17 24.02 -15.90
CA MET A 51 0.46 23.47 -14.75
C MET A 51 -0.18 24.57 -13.89
N LEU A 52 0.56 25.65 -13.59
CA LEU A 52 0.06 26.81 -12.87
C LEU A 52 -1.07 27.49 -13.64
N LYS A 53 -0.93 27.66 -14.96
CA LYS A 53 -2.01 28.25 -15.79
C LYS A 53 -3.27 27.37 -15.81
N SER A 54 -3.13 26.05 -15.92
CA SER A 54 -4.25 25.12 -15.79
C SER A 54 -4.88 25.21 -14.40
N ALA A 55 -4.07 25.29 -13.35
CA ALA A 55 -4.55 25.40 -11.98
C ALA A 55 -5.39 26.67 -11.75
N HIS A 56 -4.94 27.83 -12.25
CA HIS A 56 -5.72 29.07 -12.13
C HIS A 56 -7.08 28.96 -12.80
N LYS A 57 -7.12 28.43 -14.02
CA LYS A 57 -8.35 28.24 -14.78
C LYS A 57 -9.34 27.32 -14.03
N ASP A 58 -8.86 26.18 -13.54
CA ASP A 58 -9.73 25.23 -12.86
C ASP A 58 -10.30 25.82 -11.56
N VAL A 59 -9.50 26.62 -10.83
CA VAL A 59 -9.95 27.32 -9.62
C VAL A 59 -11.02 28.37 -9.90
N GLU A 60 -10.94 29.07 -11.04
CA GLU A 60 -11.98 30.00 -11.49
C GLU A 60 -13.28 29.28 -11.85
N GLU A 61 -13.20 28.09 -12.46
CA GLU A 61 -14.36 27.27 -12.84
C GLU A 61 -15.01 26.52 -11.65
N TYR A 62 -14.30 26.38 -10.53
CA TYR A 62 -14.75 25.63 -9.34
C TYR A 62 -16.18 25.99 -8.86
N PRO A 63 -16.54 27.27 -8.65
CA PRO A 63 -17.87 27.61 -8.14
C PRO A 63 -18.99 27.23 -9.10
N VAL A 64 -18.73 27.28 -10.41
CA VAL A 64 -19.70 26.90 -11.45
C VAL A 64 -19.96 25.41 -11.39
N LEU A 65 -18.90 24.59 -11.41
CA LEU A 65 -19.01 23.13 -11.32
C LEU A 65 -19.70 22.68 -10.03
N LEU A 66 -19.40 23.33 -8.91
CA LEU A 66 -20.04 23.00 -7.63
C LEU A 66 -21.54 23.34 -7.65
N ASN A 67 -21.91 24.50 -8.18
CA ASN A 67 -23.32 24.90 -8.28
C ASN A 67 -24.11 23.99 -9.23
N GLU A 68 -23.52 23.56 -10.34
CA GLU A 68 -24.12 22.57 -11.24
C GLU A 68 -24.39 21.24 -10.53
N LEU A 69 -23.39 20.73 -9.78
CA LEU A 69 -23.57 19.52 -8.98
C LEU A 69 -24.69 19.68 -7.94
N LEU A 70 -24.69 20.80 -7.19
CA LEU A 70 -25.74 21.07 -6.21
C LEU A 70 -27.13 21.18 -6.84
N SER A 71 -27.24 21.78 -8.04
CA SER A 71 -28.50 21.84 -8.77
C SER A 71 -29.02 20.45 -9.12
N ILE A 72 -28.13 19.55 -9.58
CA ILE A 72 -28.49 18.16 -9.86
C ILE A 72 -29.00 17.47 -8.59
N LEU A 73 -28.33 17.65 -7.44
CA LEU A 73 -28.73 17.05 -6.17
C LEU A 73 -30.06 17.60 -5.61
N LYS A 74 -30.44 18.83 -5.98
CA LYS A 74 -31.72 19.44 -5.60
C LYS A 74 -32.87 19.04 -6.52
N GLU A 75 -32.57 18.59 -7.73
CA GLU A 75 -33.57 18.12 -8.69
C GLU A 75 -33.76 16.59 -8.60
N LYS A 76 -32.66 15.85 -8.52
CA LYS A 76 -32.61 14.38 -8.57
C LYS A 76 -32.31 13.77 -7.21
N THR A 77 -32.78 12.54 -6.98
CA THR A 77 -32.62 11.81 -5.72
C THR A 77 -31.14 11.59 -5.37
N PRO A 78 -30.59 12.24 -4.31
CA PRO A 78 -29.17 12.12 -3.97
C PRO A 78 -28.75 10.71 -3.54
N ALA A 79 -29.64 9.96 -2.88
CA ALA A 79 -29.40 8.58 -2.47
C ALA A 79 -29.14 7.66 -3.67
N ASP A 80 -29.89 7.82 -4.76
CA ASP A 80 -29.72 7.03 -5.98
C ASP A 80 -28.43 7.41 -6.72
N ILE A 81 -28.12 8.71 -6.77
CA ILE A 81 -26.89 9.23 -7.38
C ILE A 81 -25.66 8.67 -6.68
N ILE A 82 -25.54 8.82 -5.36
CA ILE A 82 -24.35 8.37 -4.63
C ILE A 82 -24.21 6.85 -4.69
N SER A 83 -25.33 6.11 -4.62
CA SER A 83 -25.30 4.65 -4.66
C SER A 83 -24.87 4.14 -6.02
N THR A 84 -25.35 4.75 -7.11
CA THR A 84 -24.95 4.40 -8.49
C THR A 84 -23.51 4.78 -8.75
N PHE A 85 -23.11 6.00 -8.37
CA PHE A 85 -21.74 6.49 -8.50
C PHE A 85 -20.76 5.59 -7.74
N ALA A 86 -21.12 5.17 -6.52
CA ALA A 86 -20.32 4.24 -5.72
C ALA A 86 -20.31 2.82 -6.29
N PHE A 87 -21.44 2.32 -6.80
CA PHE A 87 -21.55 0.96 -7.34
C PHE A 87 -20.56 0.74 -8.48
N TYR A 88 -20.50 1.66 -9.44
CA TYR A 88 -19.58 1.56 -10.57
C TYR A 88 -18.15 1.97 -10.21
N GLY A 89 -17.98 2.92 -9.27
CA GLY A 89 -16.67 3.45 -8.90
C GLY A 89 -15.87 2.59 -7.90
N ALA A 90 -16.54 1.85 -7.01
CA ALA A 90 -15.89 1.09 -5.95
C ALA A 90 -15.86 -0.43 -6.20
N ARG A 91 -16.53 -0.93 -7.25
CA ARG A 91 -16.55 -2.35 -7.58
C ARG A 91 -15.57 -2.69 -8.70
N ALA A 92 -14.97 -3.86 -8.56
CA ALA A 92 -14.16 -4.49 -9.59
C ALA A 92 -14.46 -5.99 -9.66
N ALA A 93 -14.36 -6.56 -10.85
CA ALA A 93 -14.43 -8.00 -11.06
C ALA A 93 -13.04 -8.62 -10.90
N ILE A 94 -12.94 -9.74 -10.19
CA ILE A 94 -11.73 -10.54 -10.13
C ILE A 94 -11.88 -11.69 -11.13
N ASP A 95 -10.95 -11.81 -12.08
CA ASP A 95 -10.94 -12.94 -13.01
C ASP A 95 -10.34 -14.21 -12.37
N SER A 96 -10.44 -15.35 -13.06
CA SER A 96 -9.92 -16.63 -12.58
C SER A 96 -8.39 -16.67 -12.41
N ARG A 97 -7.68 -15.59 -12.78
CA ARG A 97 -6.23 -15.42 -12.60
C ARG A 97 -5.92 -14.43 -11.46
N GLY A 98 -6.92 -13.99 -10.71
CA GLY A 98 -6.79 -13.03 -9.61
C GLY A 98 -6.62 -11.58 -10.08
N LYS A 99 -6.84 -11.28 -11.37
CA LYS A 99 -6.68 -9.89 -11.85
C LYS A 99 -7.96 -9.10 -11.60
N ILE A 100 -7.82 -7.98 -10.89
CA ILE A 100 -8.86 -6.98 -10.70
C ILE A 100 -9.14 -6.23 -12.01
N GLN A 101 -10.42 -6.11 -12.36
CA GLN A 101 -10.94 -5.36 -13.50
C GLN A 101 -12.01 -4.37 -12.99
N PRO A 102 -11.69 -3.07 -12.88
CA PRO A 102 -12.67 -2.09 -12.39
C PRO A 102 -13.83 -1.93 -13.36
N LEU A 103 -15.03 -1.67 -12.83
CA LEU A 103 -16.24 -1.47 -13.65
C LEU A 103 -16.26 -0.08 -14.32
N ALA A 104 -15.86 0.97 -13.61
CA ALA A 104 -15.61 2.30 -14.16
C ALA A 104 -14.11 2.61 -14.15
N GLN A 105 -13.64 3.28 -15.22
CA GLN A 105 -12.30 3.88 -15.22
C GLN A 105 -12.38 5.22 -14.47
N GLU A 106 -11.32 5.59 -13.75
CA GLU A 106 -11.08 6.94 -13.19
C GLU A 106 -11.82 7.35 -11.91
N ILE A 107 -12.73 6.52 -11.38
CA ILE A 107 -13.37 6.81 -10.08
C ILE A 107 -12.60 6.14 -8.94
N GLN A 108 -12.33 6.90 -7.89
CA GLN A 108 -11.63 6.42 -6.70
C GLN A 108 -12.50 6.65 -5.46
N GLN A 109 -12.20 5.94 -4.36
CA GLN A 109 -12.94 6.04 -3.10
C GLN A 109 -13.09 7.49 -2.60
N HIS A 110 -12.04 8.32 -2.71
CA HIS A 110 -12.09 9.70 -2.25
C HIS A 110 -13.06 10.58 -3.07
N HIS A 111 -13.35 10.26 -4.34
CA HIS A 111 -14.38 10.93 -5.13
C HIS A 111 -15.77 10.65 -4.54
N ILE A 112 -16.02 9.41 -4.15
CA ILE A 112 -17.31 8.98 -3.60
C ILE A 112 -17.51 9.57 -2.20
N GLU A 113 -16.48 9.53 -1.35
CA GLU A 113 -16.48 10.19 -0.04
C GLU A 113 -16.76 11.70 -0.16
N LEU A 114 -16.16 12.37 -1.15
CA LEU A 114 -16.40 13.78 -1.43
C LEU A 114 -17.86 14.03 -1.81
N LEU A 115 -18.39 13.28 -2.78
CA LEU A 115 -19.78 13.42 -3.22
C LEU A 115 -20.74 13.18 -2.05
N GLN A 116 -20.50 12.16 -1.23
CA GLN A 116 -21.28 11.90 -0.02
C GLN A 116 -21.21 13.08 0.97
N GLY A 117 -20.02 13.63 1.19
CA GLY A 117 -19.83 14.79 2.07
C GLY A 117 -20.63 16.01 1.58
N ILE A 118 -20.62 16.28 0.27
CA ILE A 118 -21.40 17.36 -0.36
C ILE A 118 -22.91 17.11 -0.22
N ILE A 119 -23.37 15.88 -0.49
CA ILE A 119 -24.79 15.51 -0.33
C ILE A 119 -25.27 15.75 1.11
N LEU A 120 -24.43 15.44 2.09
CA LEU A 120 -24.75 15.58 3.51
C LEU A 120 -24.73 17.03 4.04
N THR A 121 -24.24 18.00 3.26
CA THR A 121 -24.42 19.42 3.59
C THR A 121 -25.84 19.91 3.31
N LEU A 122 -26.55 19.24 2.39
CA LEU A 122 -27.93 19.56 2.06
C LEU A 122 -28.90 18.91 3.07
N PRO A 123 -29.81 19.68 3.69
CA PRO A 123 -30.92 19.12 4.44
C PRO A 123 -31.77 18.19 3.57
N VAL A 124 -32.36 17.15 4.16
CA VAL A 124 -33.22 16.21 3.43
C VAL A 124 -34.37 16.90 2.68
N ALA A 125 -34.87 18.03 3.19
CA ALA A 125 -35.93 18.80 2.55
C ALA A 125 -35.50 19.48 1.24
N GLU A 126 -34.19 19.67 1.03
CA GLU A 126 -33.63 20.22 -0.20
C GLU A 126 -33.23 19.13 -1.21
N TRP A 127 -33.34 17.86 -0.86
CA TRP A 127 -33.03 16.77 -1.78
C TRP A 127 -34.09 16.69 -2.88
N GLY A 128 -33.64 16.45 -4.10
CA GLY A 128 -34.52 16.13 -5.21
C GLY A 128 -35.24 14.80 -5.01
N TYR A 129 -36.34 14.62 -5.73
CA TYR A 129 -37.16 13.40 -5.71
C TYR A 129 -37.23 12.70 -7.06
N ASP A 130 -36.78 13.36 -8.12
CA ASP A 130 -36.80 12.77 -9.45
C ASP A 130 -35.70 11.70 -9.58
N PRO A 131 -35.96 10.56 -10.23
CA PRO A 131 -34.91 9.62 -10.56
C PRO A 131 -33.89 10.30 -11.49
N PHE A 132 -32.62 9.94 -11.33
CA PHE A 132 -31.59 10.43 -12.24
C PHE A 132 -31.81 9.89 -13.66
N ILE A 133 -31.36 10.66 -14.64
CA ILE A 133 -31.23 10.23 -16.03
C ILE A 133 -29.75 10.13 -16.42
N THR A 134 -29.48 9.49 -17.55
CA THR A 134 -28.11 9.26 -18.05
C THR A 134 -27.29 10.54 -18.13
N GLU A 135 -27.89 11.64 -18.60
CA GLU A 135 -27.25 12.95 -18.73
C GLU A 135 -26.85 13.51 -17.36
N SER A 136 -27.73 13.43 -16.36
CA SER A 136 -27.42 13.90 -15.00
C SER A 136 -26.33 13.06 -14.35
N MET A 137 -26.33 11.74 -14.52
CA MET A 137 -25.26 10.89 -13.98
C MET A 137 -23.92 11.14 -14.68
N GLN A 138 -23.92 11.34 -16.00
CA GLN A 138 -22.70 11.69 -16.73
C GLN A 138 -22.12 13.02 -16.22
N ALA A 139 -22.97 14.02 -15.97
CA ALA A 139 -22.53 15.29 -15.38
C ALA A 139 -21.89 15.09 -14.00
N VAL A 140 -22.43 14.19 -13.17
CA VAL A 140 -21.82 13.82 -11.87
C VAL A 140 -20.47 13.12 -12.08
N TYR A 141 -20.38 12.14 -13.00
CA TYR A 141 -19.13 11.45 -13.34
C TYR A 141 -18.04 12.39 -13.86
N ASP A 142 -18.42 13.44 -14.59
CA ASP A 142 -17.47 14.41 -15.12
C ASP A 142 -17.07 15.47 -14.09
N SER A 143 -17.98 15.85 -13.18
CA SER A 143 -17.79 16.98 -12.27
C SER A 143 -17.07 16.60 -10.98
N VAL A 144 -17.40 15.46 -10.37
CA VAL A 144 -16.84 15.07 -9.07
C VAL A 144 -15.32 14.89 -9.11
N PRO A 145 -14.72 14.17 -10.09
CA PRO A 145 -13.26 14.08 -10.20
C PRO A 145 -12.59 15.44 -10.43
N LYS A 146 -13.19 16.30 -11.26
CA LYS A 146 -12.68 17.67 -11.49
C LYS A 146 -12.70 18.51 -10.23
N LEU A 147 -13.76 18.42 -9.42
CA LEU A 147 -13.85 19.13 -8.13
C LEU A 147 -12.75 18.65 -7.17
N ALA A 148 -12.48 17.35 -7.12
CA ALA A 148 -11.35 16.79 -6.35
C ALA A 148 -9.99 17.34 -6.82
N ASP A 149 -9.71 17.27 -8.12
CA ASP A 149 -8.46 17.75 -8.72
C ASP A 149 -8.24 19.26 -8.57
N THR A 150 -9.31 20.05 -8.72
CA THR A 150 -9.25 21.51 -8.67
C THR A 150 -8.76 22.02 -7.32
N ILE A 151 -9.11 21.31 -6.24
CA ILE A 151 -8.68 21.71 -4.90
C ILE A 151 -7.23 21.36 -4.63
N PHE A 152 -6.72 20.27 -5.20
CA PHE A 152 -5.28 20.03 -5.24
C PHE A 152 -4.57 21.18 -5.96
N LYS A 153 -5.06 21.56 -7.14
CA LYS A 153 -4.52 22.66 -7.94
C LYS A 153 -4.56 24.01 -7.21
N ARG A 154 -5.65 24.34 -6.52
CA ARG A 154 -5.78 25.57 -5.72
C ARG A 154 -4.67 25.73 -4.69
N ARG A 155 -4.26 24.63 -4.05
CA ARG A 155 -3.19 24.65 -3.03
C ARG A 155 -1.81 24.81 -3.62
N LEU A 156 -1.55 24.23 -4.79
CA LEU A 156 -0.31 24.48 -5.53
C LEU A 156 -0.13 25.97 -5.81
N LEU A 157 -1.22 26.70 -6.09
CA LEU A 157 -1.19 28.14 -6.31
C LEU A 157 -0.93 28.93 -5.02
N THR A 158 -1.61 28.60 -3.92
CA THR A 158 -1.45 29.30 -2.63
C THR A 158 -0.03 29.20 -2.06
N ASN A 159 0.74 28.16 -2.44
CA ASN A 159 2.06 27.86 -1.89
C ASN A 159 3.24 28.30 -2.78
N ALA A 160 2.98 28.90 -3.95
CA ALA A 160 4.02 29.31 -4.90
C ALA A 160 4.64 30.70 -4.58
N GLU A 161 3.97 31.51 -3.77
CA GLU A 161 4.38 32.87 -3.43
C GLU A 161 4.93 32.88 -1.99
N GLU A 162 6.21 33.24 -1.83
CA GLU A 162 6.87 33.62 -0.55
C GLU A 162 7.40 32.53 0.44
N ALA A 163 7.58 31.27 0.06
CA ALA A 163 8.22 30.27 0.96
C ALA A 163 9.76 30.13 0.75
N ASP A 164 10.53 30.09 1.83
CA ASP A 164 11.96 29.73 1.82
C ASP A 164 12.19 28.22 1.54
N GLU A 165 13.44 27.77 1.33
CA GLU A 165 13.72 26.37 0.98
C GLU A 165 13.25 25.38 2.06
N ASN A 166 13.33 25.77 3.34
CA ASN A 166 12.89 24.95 4.47
C ASN A 166 11.36 24.76 4.46
N GLN A 167 10.62 25.86 4.30
CA GLN A 167 9.17 25.88 4.20
C GLN A 167 8.67 25.10 3.00
N ARG A 168 9.31 25.25 1.83
CA ARG A 168 8.98 24.47 0.62
C ARG A 168 9.15 22.97 0.85
N ALA A 169 10.22 22.55 1.53
CA ALA A 169 10.45 21.13 1.83
C ALA A 169 9.35 20.56 2.75
N ILE A 170 8.95 21.29 3.79
CA ILE A 170 7.87 20.87 4.69
C ILE A 170 6.53 20.82 3.98
N MET A 171 6.23 21.81 3.13
CA MET A 171 5.02 21.84 2.32
C MET A 171 4.98 20.66 1.35
N SER A 172 6.11 20.33 0.71
CA SER A 172 6.23 19.14 -0.16
C SER A 172 5.93 17.86 0.61
N LEU A 173 6.51 17.68 1.81
CA LEU A 173 6.22 16.54 2.69
C LEU A 173 4.74 16.49 3.09
N GLN A 174 4.16 17.63 3.43
CA GLN A 174 2.74 17.73 3.80
C GLN A 174 1.82 17.30 2.65
N GLU A 175 2.10 17.76 1.43
CA GLU A 175 1.33 17.39 0.24
C GLU A 175 1.53 15.91 -0.13
N LYS A 176 2.74 15.37 0.00
CA LYS A 176 2.98 13.92 -0.19
C LYS A 176 2.12 13.07 0.77
N ILE A 177 2.10 13.40 2.07
CA ILE A 177 1.28 12.67 3.04
C ILE A 177 -0.22 12.82 2.73
N ARG A 178 -0.66 14.00 2.31
CA ARG A 178 -2.07 14.23 1.94
C ARG A 178 -2.48 13.46 0.70
N LEU A 179 -1.67 13.51 -0.36
CA LEU A 179 -1.90 12.74 -1.59
C LEU A 179 -1.92 11.25 -1.29
N HIS A 180 -0.98 10.77 -0.48
CA HIS A 180 -0.98 9.38 -0.03
C HIS A 180 -2.28 9.03 0.71
N THR A 181 -2.70 9.88 1.66
CA THR A 181 -3.95 9.68 2.40
C THR A 181 -5.16 9.64 1.45
N GLN A 182 -5.21 10.50 0.43
CA GLN A 182 -6.33 10.57 -0.54
C GLN A 182 -6.33 9.42 -1.56
N ALA A 183 -5.16 9.01 -2.05
CA ALA A 183 -5.00 8.00 -3.08
C ALA A 183 -5.02 6.57 -2.52
N ILE A 184 -4.48 6.37 -1.31
CA ILE A 184 -4.32 5.07 -0.67
C ILE A 184 -5.20 5.05 0.59
N ARG A 185 -6.34 4.37 0.48
CA ARG A 185 -7.31 4.18 1.57
C ARG A 185 -7.16 2.86 2.31
N ASN A 186 -6.45 1.89 1.71
CA ASN A 186 -6.21 0.58 2.30
C ASN A 186 -4.76 0.53 2.78
N TRP A 187 -4.57 0.35 4.08
CA TRP A 187 -3.25 0.26 4.75
C TRP A 187 -2.74 -1.19 4.84
N GLY A 188 -3.40 -2.12 4.15
CA GLY A 188 -3.07 -3.54 4.05
C GLY A 188 -4.17 -4.33 3.34
N TYR A 189 -3.91 -5.61 3.07
CA TYR A 189 -4.91 -6.52 2.50
C TYR A 189 -6.04 -6.79 3.47
N PHE A 190 -7.26 -6.98 2.95
CA PHE A 190 -8.48 -6.97 3.76
C PHE A 190 -8.46 -7.98 4.91
N SER A 191 -8.06 -9.23 4.64
CA SER A 191 -7.94 -10.26 5.69
C SER A 191 -6.94 -9.89 6.81
N GLU A 192 -5.80 -9.29 6.46
CA GLU A 192 -4.81 -8.83 7.45
C GLU A 192 -5.29 -7.62 8.23
N VAL A 193 -5.93 -6.66 7.57
CA VAL A 193 -6.57 -5.50 8.22
C VAL A 193 -7.54 -5.96 9.29
N LYS A 194 -8.43 -6.91 8.98
CA LYS A 194 -9.38 -7.47 9.94
C LYS A 194 -8.69 -8.14 11.12
N LYS A 195 -7.66 -8.94 10.85
CA LYS A 195 -6.88 -9.63 11.87
C LYS A 195 -6.19 -8.65 12.82
N ILE A 196 -5.48 -7.67 12.28
CA ILE A 196 -4.80 -6.61 13.04
C ILE A 196 -5.81 -5.83 13.89
N CYS A 197 -6.96 -5.46 13.32
CA CYS A 197 -8.02 -4.76 14.06
C CYS A 197 -8.52 -5.59 15.24
N ARG A 198 -8.85 -6.87 15.03
CA ARG A 198 -9.31 -7.74 16.12
C ARG A 198 -8.24 -7.89 17.21
N GLU A 199 -6.99 -8.11 16.82
CA GLU A 199 -5.88 -8.24 17.78
C GLU A 199 -5.71 -6.96 18.63
N ILE A 200 -5.85 -5.77 18.03
CA ILE A 200 -5.77 -4.48 18.76
C ILE A 200 -6.97 -4.29 19.68
N TYR A 201 -8.19 -4.42 19.16
CA TYR A 201 -9.39 -3.89 19.82
C TYR A 201 -10.11 -4.88 20.76
N VAL A 202 -10.08 -6.19 20.48
CA VAL A 202 -10.76 -7.22 21.31
C VAL A 202 -10.35 -7.13 22.80
N PRO A 203 -9.06 -6.92 23.16
CA PRO A 203 -8.67 -6.80 24.56
C PRO A 203 -9.33 -5.63 25.32
N LEU A 204 -9.91 -4.66 24.60
CA LEU A 204 -10.58 -3.48 25.16
C LEU A 204 -12.12 -3.62 25.19
N ASP A 205 -12.67 -4.78 24.78
CA ASP A 205 -14.11 -4.99 24.68
C ASP A 205 -14.83 -4.72 26.00
N ARG A 206 -14.29 -5.22 27.13
CA ARG A 206 -14.87 -4.99 28.46
C ARG A 206 -14.91 -3.50 28.84
N ASN A 207 -13.88 -2.75 28.44
CA ASN A 207 -13.80 -1.32 28.72
C ASN A 207 -14.91 -0.57 27.98
N LEU A 208 -15.13 -0.89 26.69
CA LEU A 208 -16.17 -0.24 25.89
C LEU A 208 -17.58 -0.68 26.28
N GLU A 209 -17.77 -1.97 26.57
CA GLU A 209 -19.07 -2.51 26.95
C GLU A 209 -19.58 -1.89 28.25
N THR A 210 -18.69 -1.64 29.21
CA THR A 210 -19.03 -0.95 30.46
C THR A 210 -19.49 0.50 30.21
N ALA A 211 -18.94 1.17 29.20
CA ALA A 211 -19.25 2.56 28.89
C ALA A 211 -20.53 2.74 28.04
N PHE A 212 -20.73 1.89 27.03
CA PHE A 212 -21.76 2.08 26.02
C PHE A 212 -22.68 0.86 25.76
N GLY A 213 -22.46 -0.27 26.42
CA GLY A 213 -23.30 -1.48 26.28
C GLY A 213 -23.03 -2.30 25.00
N TYR A 214 -21.96 -1.98 24.27
CA TYR A 214 -21.45 -2.72 23.12
C TYR A 214 -19.92 -2.72 23.12
N THR A 215 -19.33 -3.65 22.37
CA THR A 215 -17.89 -3.91 22.32
C THR A 215 -17.24 -3.42 21.02
N PHE A 216 -15.92 -3.39 20.95
CA PHE A 216 -15.24 -3.13 19.68
C PHE A 216 -15.44 -4.29 18.70
N SER A 217 -15.46 -5.52 19.22
CA SER A 217 -15.87 -6.70 18.47
C SER A 217 -17.27 -6.54 17.85
N ASP A 218 -18.21 -5.90 18.55
CA ASP A 218 -19.53 -5.61 17.99
C ASP A 218 -19.46 -4.70 16.76
N ILE A 219 -18.63 -3.67 16.79
CA ILE A 219 -18.44 -2.77 15.66
C ILE A 219 -17.82 -3.52 14.48
N LEU A 220 -16.79 -4.35 14.73
CA LEU A 220 -16.12 -5.12 13.68
C LEU A 220 -17.08 -6.13 13.03
N ASP A 221 -17.85 -6.87 13.83
CA ASP A 221 -18.80 -7.86 13.32
C ASP A 221 -19.93 -7.19 12.52
N VAL A 222 -20.44 -6.03 12.98
CA VAL A 222 -21.42 -5.24 12.23
C VAL A 222 -20.84 -4.75 10.90
N ALA A 223 -19.61 -4.23 10.89
CA ALA A 223 -18.94 -3.78 9.68
C ALA A 223 -18.70 -4.91 8.67
N GLU A 224 -18.31 -6.10 9.14
CA GLU A 224 -18.16 -7.29 8.28
C GLU A 224 -19.50 -7.75 7.70
N ALA A 225 -20.57 -7.77 8.52
CA ALA A 225 -21.91 -8.13 8.05
C ALA A 225 -22.46 -7.13 7.03
N LEU A 226 -22.25 -5.82 7.25
CA LEU A 226 -22.61 -4.77 6.30
C LEU A 226 -21.94 -4.99 4.94
N LEU A 227 -20.62 -5.19 4.95
CA LEU A 227 -19.85 -5.43 3.73
C LEU A 227 -20.37 -6.67 2.99
N GLY A 228 -20.50 -7.79 3.70
CA GLY A 228 -20.94 -9.06 3.10
C GLY A 228 -22.33 -8.98 2.44
N VAL A 229 -23.30 -8.34 3.11
CA VAL A 229 -24.67 -8.20 2.56
C VAL A 229 -24.68 -7.31 1.32
N ILE A 230 -23.99 -6.18 1.35
CA ILE A 230 -23.97 -5.23 0.23
C ILE A 230 -23.18 -5.82 -0.95
N GLU A 231 -22.10 -6.56 -0.67
CA GLU A 231 -21.35 -7.31 -1.67
C GLU A 231 -22.24 -8.36 -2.35
N GLU A 232 -22.91 -9.20 -1.57
CA GLU A 232 -23.83 -10.25 -2.04
C GLU A 232 -24.93 -9.65 -2.94
N ARG A 233 -25.63 -8.62 -2.46
CA ARG A 233 -26.72 -7.99 -3.20
C ARG A 233 -26.26 -7.39 -4.52
N GLY A 234 -25.12 -6.70 -4.54
CA GLY A 234 -24.62 -6.18 -5.80
C GLY A 234 -24.04 -7.26 -6.73
N ASN A 235 -23.57 -8.40 -6.20
CA ASN A 235 -23.19 -9.55 -7.04
C ASN A 235 -24.44 -10.16 -7.68
N ASN A 236 -25.51 -10.34 -6.92
CA ASN A 236 -26.82 -10.76 -7.42
C ASN A 236 -27.36 -9.80 -8.49
N HIS A 237 -27.16 -8.50 -8.30
CA HIS A 237 -27.51 -7.47 -9.29
C HIS A 237 -26.72 -7.62 -10.60
N ILE A 238 -25.40 -7.78 -10.55
CA ILE A 238 -24.57 -8.02 -11.75
C ILE A 238 -24.96 -9.32 -12.45
N ASP A 239 -25.25 -10.38 -11.70
CA ASP A 239 -25.66 -11.67 -12.27
C ASP A 239 -27.07 -11.60 -12.90
N ALA A 240 -27.98 -10.82 -12.32
CA ALA A 240 -29.26 -10.47 -12.91
C ALA A 240 -29.07 -9.74 -14.25
N LEU A 241 -28.28 -8.66 -14.27
CA LEU A 241 -27.94 -7.93 -15.49
C LEU A 241 -27.31 -8.85 -16.54
N ARG A 242 -26.37 -9.72 -16.15
CA ARG A 242 -25.74 -10.66 -17.08
C ARG A 242 -26.76 -11.58 -17.74
N ARG A 243 -27.72 -12.13 -16.98
CA ARG A 243 -28.80 -12.99 -17.49
C ARG A 243 -29.74 -12.26 -18.45
N ILE A 244 -29.99 -10.97 -18.21
CA ILE A 244 -30.80 -10.11 -19.08
C ILE A 244 -30.03 -9.84 -20.39
N LEU A 245 -28.82 -9.31 -20.28
CA LEU A 245 -28.02 -8.82 -21.41
C LEU A 245 -27.48 -9.94 -22.32
N SER A 246 -27.33 -11.16 -21.80
CA SER A 246 -26.90 -12.32 -22.60
C SER A 246 -27.99 -12.87 -23.54
N ALA A 247 -29.21 -12.32 -23.52
CA ALA A 247 -30.31 -12.78 -24.36
C ALA A 247 -29.99 -12.67 -25.87
N PRO A 248 -30.47 -13.58 -26.74
CA PRO A 248 -30.11 -13.56 -28.16
C PRO A 248 -30.75 -12.40 -28.95
N SER A 249 -31.85 -11.81 -28.47
CA SER A 249 -32.57 -10.73 -29.15
C SER A 249 -33.09 -9.68 -28.17
N SER A 250 -33.38 -8.46 -28.65
CA SER A 250 -33.95 -7.38 -27.82
C SER A 250 -35.29 -7.76 -27.21
N LYS A 251 -36.16 -8.46 -27.96
CA LYS A 251 -37.41 -9.02 -27.43
C LYS A 251 -37.16 -9.97 -26.26
N LYS A 252 -36.22 -10.91 -26.42
CA LYS A 252 -35.91 -11.87 -25.36
C LYS A 252 -35.22 -11.22 -24.16
N MET A 253 -34.47 -10.14 -24.39
CA MET A 253 -33.87 -9.32 -23.34
C MET A 253 -34.95 -8.67 -22.47
N ILE A 254 -35.97 -8.06 -23.09
CA ILE A 254 -37.12 -7.49 -22.38
C ILE A 254 -37.93 -8.58 -21.66
N GLU A 255 -38.20 -9.72 -22.28
CA GLU A 255 -38.87 -10.85 -21.59
C GLU A 255 -38.05 -11.35 -20.38
N ASN A 256 -36.73 -11.47 -20.53
CA ASN A 256 -35.86 -11.86 -19.42
C ASN A 256 -35.84 -10.80 -18.32
N TYR A 257 -35.93 -9.52 -18.66
CA TYR A 257 -35.98 -8.41 -17.71
C TYR A 257 -37.17 -8.54 -16.77
N PHE A 258 -38.40 -8.66 -17.29
CA PHE A 258 -39.60 -8.91 -16.48
C PHE A 258 -39.58 -10.24 -15.72
N ARG A 259 -38.90 -11.26 -16.26
CA ARG A 259 -38.77 -12.54 -15.56
C ARG A 259 -37.81 -12.47 -14.36
N VAL A 260 -36.71 -11.73 -14.50
CA VAL A 260 -35.69 -11.58 -13.46
C VAL A 260 -36.14 -10.58 -12.39
N MET A 261 -36.99 -9.61 -12.77
CA MET A 261 -37.54 -8.57 -11.92
C MET A 261 -39.06 -8.71 -11.85
N PRO A 262 -39.59 -9.62 -11.01
CA PRO A 262 -41.02 -9.92 -10.94
C PRO A 262 -41.84 -8.79 -10.29
N ASP A 263 -41.18 -7.82 -9.68
CA ASP A 263 -41.72 -6.62 -9.05
C ASP A 263 -42.02 -5.48 -10.05
N LEU A 264 -41.73 -5.67 -11.34
CA LEU A 264 -42.01 -4.66 -12.37
C LEU A 264 -43.51 -4.56 -12.68
N ASP A 265 -44.00 -3.34 -12.77
CA ASP A 265 -45.33 -3.05 -13.29
C ASP A 265 -45.38 -3.19 -14.83
N GLY A 266 -46.49 -3.74 -15.33
CA GLY A 266 -46.74 -3.95 -16.77
C GLY A 266 -46.25 -5.30 -17.30
N THR A 267 -46.20 -5.42 -18.63
CA THR A 267 -45.80 -6.65 -19.32
C THR A 267 -44.66 -6.42 -20.30
N PRO A 268 -43.93 -7.48 -20.70
CA PRO A 268 -42.94 -7.39 -21.77
C PRO A 268 -43.46 -6.76 -23.07
N LEU A 269 -44.73 -6.99 -23.40
CA LEU A 269 -45.35 -6.45 -24.61
C LEU A 269 -45.51 -4.93 -24.50
N ASP A 270 -45.95 -4.42 -23.35
CA ASP A 270 -46.13 -2.99 -23.12
C ASP A 270 -44.80 -2.24 -23.29
N LEU A 271 -43.71 -2.79 -22.75
CA LEU A 271 -42.38 -2.19 -22.91
C LEU A 271 -41.82 -2.31 -24.33
N ILE A 272 -42.15 -3.37 -25.06
CA ILE A 272 -41.78 -3.51 -26.48
C ILE A 272 -42.49 -2.44 -27.32
N ASP A 273 -43.78 -2.22 -27.08
CA ASP A 273 -44.60 -1.26 -27.83
C ASP A 273 -44.25 0.19 -27.50
N PHE A 274 -43.67 0.44 -26.32
CA PHE A 274 -43.11 1.73 -25.94
C PHE A 274 -41.91 2.14 -26.82
N PHE A 275 -41.09 1.19 -27.29
CA PHE A 275 -39.91 1.50 -28.08
C PHE A 275 -40.26 1.83 -29.55
N PRO A 276 -39.80 2.98 -30.09
CA PRO A 276 -39.97 3.30 -31.50
C PRO A 276 -39.42 2.20 -32.42
N LYS A 277 -40.08 2.00 -33.57
CA LYS A 277 -39.57 1.07 -34.59
C LYS A 277 -38.17 1.50 -35.04
N GLY A 278 -37.19 0.61 -34.89
CA GLY A 278 -35.80 0.87 -35.25
C GLY A 278 -34.87 1.23 -34.09
N THR A 279 -35.37 1.27 -32.84
CA THR A 279 -34.50 1.38 -31.65
C THR A 279 -33.47 0.27 -31.65
N SER A 280 -32.20 0.66 -31.52
CA SER A 280 -31.08 -0.26 -31.50
C SER A 280 -31.07 -1.10 -30.22
N ARG A 281 -30.45 -2.27 -30.28
CA ARG A 281 -30.27 -3.12 -29.10
C ARG A 281 -29.47 -2.41 -28.01
N GLU A 282 -28.49 -1.59 -28.41
CA GLU A 282 -27.68 -0.79 -27.49
C GLU A 282 -28.51 0.25 -26.73
N GLU A 283 -29.47 0.92 -27.39
CA GLU A 283 -30.37 1.89 -26.74
C GLU A 283 -31.29 1.21 -25.72
N ILE A 284 -31.89 0.07 -26.10
CA ILE A 284 -32.71 -0.73 -25.16
C ILE A 284 -31.85 -1.20 -23.98
N THR A 285 -30.61 -1.64 -24.26
CA THR A 285 -29.66 -2.05 -23.21
C THR A 285 -29.39 -0.91 -22.23
N GLY A 286 -29.12 0.30 -22.73
CA GLY A 286 -28.89 1.47 -21.90
C GLY A 286 -30.07 1.76 -20.98
N ILE A 287 -31.29 1.77 -21.53
CA ILE A 287 -32.51 2.05 -20.76
C ILE A 287 -32.76 0.99 -19.68
N LEU A 288 -32.59 -0.29 -20.00
CA LEU A 288 -32.76 -1.38 -19.02
C LEU A 288 -31.72 -1.30 -17.91
N ILE A 289 -30.46 -0.97 -18.24
CA ILE A 289 -29.40 -0.76 -17.23
C ILE A 289 -29.75 0.44 -16.36
N SER A 290 -30.06 1.60 -16.93
CA SER A 290 -30.39 2.81 -16.18
C SER A 290 -31.57 2.60 -15.22
N HIS A 291 -32.59 1.85 -15.63
CA HIS A 291 -33.71 1.52 -14.74
C HIS A 291 -33.34 0.50 -13.64
N MET A 292 -32.48 -0.48 -13.97
CA MET A 292 -31.95 -1.42 -12.96
C MET A 292 -31.12 -0.68 -11.91
N ASP A 293 -30.31 0.29 -12.33
CA ASP A 293 -29.40 1.07 -11.48
C ASP A 293 -30.14 1.85 -10.38
N LEU A 294 -31.42 2.19 -10.58
CA LEU A 294 -32.27 2.81 -9.54
C LEU A 294 -32.40 1.94 -8.27
N ARG A 295 -32.08 0.64 -8.33
CA ARG A 295 -32.08 -0.25 -7.17
C ARG A 295 -30.79 -0.21 -6.36
N HIS A 296 -29.77 0.55 -6.78
CA HIS A 296 -28.51 0.60 -6.05
C HIS A 296 -28.67 1.11 -4.62
N ALA A 297 -29.52 2.13 -4.40
CA ALA A 297 -29.78 2.66 -3.07
C ALA A 297 -30.37 1.60 -2.13
N ASP A 298 -31.38 0.84 -2.59
CA ASP A 298 -31.96 -0.26 -1.81
C ASP A 298 -30.93 -1.38 -1.55
N ASN A 299 -30.15 -1.75 -2.56
CA ASN A 299 -29.13 -2.79 -2.43
C ASN A 299 -28.04 -2.43 -1.41
N MET A 300 -27.72 -1.14 -1.28
CA MET A 300 -26.74 -0.58 -0.35
C MET A 300 -27.34 -0.14 0.99
N SER A 301 -28.65 -0.31 1.17
CA SER A 301 -29.37 0.07 2.39
C SER A 301 -29.65 -1.12 3.31
N VAL A 302 -29.55 -0.90 4.61
CA VAL A 302 -29.81 -1.92 5.63
C VAL A 302 -30.64 -1.39 6.78
N THR A 303 -31.27 -2.30 7.50
CA THR A 303 -31.93 -2.03 8.79
C THR A 303 -31.15 -2.68 9.93
N ALA A 304 -31.35 -2.17 11.16
CA ALA A 304 -30.75 -2.76 12.35
C ALA A 304 -31.17 -4.23 12.52
N ALA A 305 -32.48 -4.51 12.36
CA ALA A 305 -33.03 -5.87 12.39
C ALA A 305 -32.28 -6.84 11.45
N LYS A 306 -32.00 -6.43 10.20
CA LYS A 306 -31.34 -7.32 9.24
C LYS A 306 -29.89 -7.64 9.65
N ILE A 307 -29.15 -6.66 10.14
CA ILE A 307 -27.77 -6.89 10.57
C ILE A 307 -27.72 -7.65 11.90
N ALA A 308 -28.69 -7.42 12.80
CA ALA A 308 -28.87 -8.19 14.02
C ALA A 308 -29.12 -9.68 13.74
N GLU A 309 -30.01 -9.99 12.78
CA GLU A 309 -30.27 -11.36 12.32
C GLU A 309 -28.99 -12.06 11.85
N ILE A 310 -28.16 -11.38 11.05
CA ILE A 310 -26.95 -11.94 10.46
C ILE A 310 -25.84 -12.14 11.50
N THR A 311 -25.69 -11.17 12.40
CA THR A 311 -24.63 -11.20 13.42
C THR A 311 -25.02 -12.02 14.65
N GLY A 312 -26.31 -12.36 14.82
CA GLY A 312 -26.84 -12.99 16.03
C GLY A 312 -26.83 -12.06 17.25
N LYS A 313 -26.81 -10.75 17.04
CA LYS A 313 -26.71 -9.74 18.10
C LYS A 313 -28.06 -9.08 18.38
N ASP A 314 -28.15 -8.42 19.53
CA ASP A 314 -29.32 -7.62 19.89
C ASP A 314 -29.53 -6.45 18.91
N GLU A 315 -30.79 -6.22 18.52
CA GLU A 315 -31.14 -5.20 17.52
C GLU A 315 -30.84 -3.77 17.99
N ILE A 316 -31.08 -3.48 19.28
CA ILE A 316 -30.82 -2.14 19.85
C ILE A 316 -29.31 -1.87 19.82
N ARG A 317 -28.50 -2.87 20.20
CA ARG A 317 -27.04 -2.82 20.12
C ARG A 317 -26.56 -2.53 18.69
N VAL A 318 -27.07 -3.25 17.70
CA VAL A 318 -26.72 -3.03 16.29
C VAL A 318 -27.18 -1.65 15.82
N GLY A 319 -28.39 -1.23 16.19
CA GLY A 319 -28.93 0.10 15.86
C GLY A 319 -28.06 1.24 16.37
N HIS A 320 -27.55 1.14 17.60
CA HIS A 320 -26.61 2.12 18.15
C HIS A 320 -25.32 2.21 17.33
N ILE A 321 -24.74 1.07 16.95
CA ILE A 321 -23.50 1.03 16.15
C ILE A 321 -23.74 1.65 14.77
N LEU A 322 -24.81 1.25 14.07
CA LEU A 322 -25.15 1.82 12.77
C LEU A 322 -25.37 3.33 12.86
N ARG A 323 -26.00 3.82 13.92
CA ARG A 323 -26.22 5.25 14.14
C ARG A 323 -24.91 6.01 14.36
N ILE A 324 -23.98 5.45 15.14
CA ILE A 324 -22.67 6.06 15.37
C ILE A 324 -21.87 6.14 14.07
N LEU A 325 -21.95 5.12 13.22
CA LEU A 325 -21.28 5.06 11.93
C LEU A 325 -21.94 5.89 10.83
N SER A 326 -23.03 6.61 11.11
CA SER A 326 -23.85 7.25 10.06
C SER A 326 -24.13 8.73 10.34
N ILE A 327 -24.21 9.54 9.29
CA ILE A 327 -24.52 10.98 9.32
C ILE A 327 -25.95 11.20 8.81
N LYS A 328 -26.70 12.14 9.42
CA LYS A 328 -28.02 12.54 8.91
C LYS A 328 -27.87 13.63 7.83
N PRO A 329 -28.67 13.62 6.74
CA PRO A 329 -28.68 14.73 5.78
C PRO A 329 -28.89 16.09 6.46
N GLY A 330 -28.07 17.07 6.10
CA GLY A 330 -28.05 18.41 6.69
C GLY A 330 -27.16 18.57 7.92
N GLU A 331 -26.65 17.47 8.51
CA GLU A 331 -25.75 17.54 9.67
C GLU A 331 -24.40 18.18 9.34
N LEU A 332 -24.04 18.26 8.04
CA LEU A 332 -22.84 18.95 7.57
C LEU A 332 -23.11 20.34 6.97
N ALA A 333 -24.30 20.94 7.16
CA ALA A 333 -24.67 22.22 6.56
C ALA A 333 -23.69 23.37 6.91
N ASP A 334 -23.15 23.37 8.13
CA ASP A 334 -22.19 24.38 8.59
C ASP A 334 -20.74 24.12 8.12
N GLN A 335 -20.48 22.97 7.48
CA GLN A 335 -19.14 22.64 6.99
C GLN A 335 -18.90 23.31 5.64
N LYS A 336 -17.76 24.00 5.54
CA LYS A 336 -17.26 24.49 4.26
C LYS A 336 -16.87 23.31 3.38
N ILE A 337 -17.45 23.23 2.18
CA ILE A 337 -17.20 22.11 1.24
C ILE A 337 -15.70 21.98 0.97
N GLU A 338 -14.97 23.08 0.87
CA GLU A 338 -13.52 23.10 0.65
C GLU A 338 -12.71 22.40 1.76
N HIS A 339 -13.27 22.28 2.97
CA HIS A 339 -12.63 21.58 4.09
C HIS A 339 -12.87 20.07 4.06
N LEU A 340 -13.91 19.59 3.38
CA LEU A 340 -14.23 18.16 3.30
C LEU A 340 -13.09 17.35 2.65
N PHE A 341 -12.27 17.98 1.82
CA PHE A 341 -11.15 17.35 1.12
C PHE A 341 -9.99 16.93 2.05
N LEU A 342 -9.91 17.50 3.27
CA LEU A 342 -8.85 17.23 4.26
C LEU A 342 -9.38 16.67 5.57
N SER A 343 -10.69 16.77 5.79
CA SER A 343 -11.33 16.31 7.00
C SER A 343 -12.79 16.03 6.73
N ASN A 344 -13.03 15.06 5.85
CA ASN A 344 -14.39 14.67 5.54
C ASN A 344 -14.97 13.93 6.75
N PRO A 345 -16.06 14.39 7.38
CA PRO A 345 -16.67 13.68 8.50
C PRO A 345 -17.11 12.25 8.13
N VAL A 346 -17.37 11.99 6.84
CA VAL A 346 -17.73 10.65 6.33
C VAL A 346 -16.63 9.61 6.54
N TRP A 347 -15.36 10.00 6.73
CA TRP A 347 -14.29 9.06 7.05
C TRP A 347 -14.55 8.35 8.37
N THR A 348 -15.16 9.05 9.33
CA THR A 348 -15.45 8.51 10.66
C THR A 348 -16.88 8.00 10.81
N ARG A 349 -17.75 8.39 9.88
CA ARG A 349 -19.18 8.06 9.86
C ARG A 349 -19.62 7.83 8.41
N PRO A 350 -19.22 6.71 7.78
CA PRO A 350 -19.38 6.49 6.35
C PRO A 350 -20.82 6.14 5.92
N GLY A 351 -21.74 5.90 6.85
CA GLY A 351 -23.15 5.67 6.54
C GLY A 351 -23.97 6.95 6.42
N ILE A 352 -25.13 6.86 5.79
CA ILE A 352 -26.16 7.89 5.73
C ILE A 352 -27.38 7.35 6.47
N PHE A 353 -27.87 8.09 7.47
CA PHE A 353 -29.08 7.73 8.20
C PHE A 353 -30.31 8.39 7.56
N LEU A 354 -31.20 7.56 7.01
CA LEU A 354 -32.43 7.96 6.32
C LEU A 354 -33.67 7.64 7.18
N ASP A 355 -33.58 8.01 8.46
CA ASP A 355 -34.57 7.85 9.55
C ASP A 355 -34.97 6.40 9.90
N THR A 356 -35.32 5.57 8.92
CA THR A 356 -35.77 4.18 9.11
C THR A 356 -34.70 3.15 8.76
N HIS A 357 -33.73 3.54 7.93
CA HIS A 357 -32.67 2.66 7.42
C HIS A 357 -31.35 3.42 7.25
N TYR A 358 -30.30 2.66 6.95
CA TYR A 358 -28.94 3.16 6.81
C TYR A 358 -28.39 2.81 5.44
N LEU A 359 -27.98 3.80 4.68
CA LEU A 359 -27.35 3.65 3.37
C LEU A 359 -25.83 3.70 3.52
N PHE A 360 -25.11 2.68 3.03
CA PHE A 360 -23.65 2.65 3.01
C PHE A 360 -23.16 2.54 1.56
N PRO A 361 -22.80 3.67 0.91
CA PRO A 361 -22.31 3.64 -0.47
C PRO A 361 -21.00 2.85 -0.62
N ILE A 362 -20.14 2.92 0.41
CA ILE A 362 -18.85 2.24 0.49
C ILE A 362 -18.72 1.60 1.89
N PRO A 363 -19.29 0.41 2.13
CA PRO A 363 -19.17 -0.25 3.43
C PRO A 363 -17.70 -0.53 3.82
N GLN A 364 -16.82 -0.78 2.84
CA GLN A 364 -15.39 -0.99 3.07
C GLN A 364 -14.66 0.25 3.63
N ALA A 365 -15.23 1.46 3.49
CA ALA A 365 -14.65 2.68 4.05
C ALA A 365 -14.55 2.62 5.59
N ILE A 366 -15.39 1.81 6.25
CA ILE A 366 -15.28 1.54 7.68
C ILE A 366 -13.90 0.97 8.01
N PHE A 367 -13.39 0.02 7.20
CA PHE A 367 -12.07 -0.59 7.40
C PHE A 367 -10.92 0.33 6.97
N SER A 368 -11.12 1.14 5.92
CA SER A 368 -10.15 2.17 5.51
C SER A 368 -9.84 3.14 6.64
N HIS A 369 -10.86 3.55 7.40
CA HIS A 369 -10.77 4.58 8.44
C HIS A 369 -10.95 4.04 9.87
N ILE A 370 -10.85 2.71 10.04
CA ILE A 370 -11.19 2.02 11.29
C ILE A 370 -10.42 2.56 12.49
N ASN A 371 -9.14 2.88 12.32
CA ASN A 371 -8.31 3.40 13.40
C ASN A 371 -8.81 4.75 13.91
N GLU A 372 -9.32 5.61 13.02
CA GLU A 372 -9.90 6.89 13.43
C GLU A 372 -11.28 6.71 14.05
N ILE A 373 -12.12 5.84 13.47
CA ILE A 373 -13.44 5.48 14.01
C ILE A 373 -13.31 4.97 15.45
N MET A 374 -12.46 3.96 15.67
CA MET A 374 -12.27 3.35 16.98
C MET A 374 -11.67 4.33 17.98
N TRP A 375 -10.78 5.23 17.54
CA TRP A 375 -10.23 6.26 18.42
C TRP A 375 -11.28 7.27 18.88
N ASN A 376 -12.17 7.71 17.98
CA ASN A 376 -13.24 8.66 18.32
C ASN A 376 -14.23 8.03 19.29
N ILE A 377 -14.54 6.74 19.09
CA ILE A 377 -15.37 5.96 20.02
C ILE A 377 -14.69 5.82 21.38
N ALA A 378 -13.40 5.45 21.40
CA ALA A 378 -12.61 5.35 22.63
C ALA A 378 -12.54 6.67 23.40
N THR A 379 -12.36 7.79 22.68
CA THR A 379 -12.35 9.15 23.26
C THR A 379 -13.71 9.49 23.86
N SER A 380 -14.80 9.16 23.17
CA SER A 380 -16.16 9.39 23.67
C SER A 380 -16.44 8.54 24.92
N ALA A 381 -15.90 7.32 24.97
CA ALA A 381 -15.97 6.42 26.11
C ALA A 381 -14.96 6.74 27.23
N LYS A 382 -14.06 7.72 27.04
CA LYS A 382 -12.97 8.09 27.98
C LYS A 382 -11.99 6.95 28.26
N ILE A 383 -11.70 6.13 27.24
CA ILE A 383 -10.75 5.00 27.30
C ILE A 383 -9.60 5.16 26.30
N GLU A 384 -9.36 6.36 25.78
CA GLU A 384 -8.31 6.67 24.82
C GLU A 384 -6.91 6.32 25.35
N LYS A 385 -6.68 6.44 26.67
CA LYS A 385 -5.44 6.00 27.30
C LYS A 385 -5.25 4.49 27.20
N ASN A 386 -6.29 3.71 27.52
CA ASN A 386 -6.26 2.25 27.39
C ASN A 386 -5.97 1.83 25.95
N LEU A 387 -6.59 2.52 24.97
CA LEU A 387 -6.33 2.26 23.55
C LEU A 387 -4.88 2.61 23.15
N SER A 388 -4.36 3.75 23.62
CA SER A 388 -2.98 4.14 23.39
C SER A 388 -1.99 3.10 23.92
N ASP A 389 -2.16 2.68 25.18
CA ASP A 389 -1.31 1.68 25.83
C ASP A 389 -1.39 0.33 25.10
N ARG A 390 -2.61 -0.09 24.73
CA ARG A 390 -2.84 -1.34 23.98
C ARG A 390 -2.15 -1.34 22.62
N ARG A 391 -2.22 -0.22 21.89
CA ARG A 391 -1.56 -0.06 20.58
C ARG A 391 -0.04 -0.17 20.67
N SER A 392 0.58 0.44 21.69
CA SER A 392 2.02 0.32 21.93
C SER A 392 2.43 -1.13 22.16
N ILE A 393 1.77 -1.81 23.11
CA ILE A 393 2.02 -3.22 23.43
C ILE A 393 1.81 -4.10 22.19
N TYR A 394 0.71 -3.87 21.45
CA TYR A 394 0.41 -4.63 20.23
C TYR A 394 1.52 -4.54 19.20
N LEU A 395 2.02 -3.32 18.92
CA LEU A 395 3.02 -3.12 17.88
C LEU A 395 4.32 -3.84 18.21
N GLU A 396 4.77 -3.77 19.47
CA GLU A 396 5.95 -4.50 19.95
C GLU A 396 5.78 -6.02 19.87
N ASP A 397 4.65 -6.55 20.36
CA ASP A 397 4.34 -7.99 20.35
C ASP A 397 4.21 -8.53 18.92
N LYS A 398 3.54 -7.78 18.03
CA LYS A 398 3.36 -8.18 16.65
C LYS A 398 4.67 -8.16 15.88
N ALA A 399 5.48 -7.12 16.08
CA ALA A 399 6.80 -7.02 15.46
C ALA A 399 7.71 -8.19 15.87
N GLU A 400 7.75 -8.52 17.16
CA GLU A 400 8.46 -9.71 17.66
C GLU A 400 7.95 -10.99 16.98
N ALA A 401 6.63 -11.20 16.96
CA ALA A 401 6.05 -12.40 16.37
C ALA A 401 6.40 -12.55 14.89
N MET A 402 6.38 -11.45 14.11
CA MET A 402 6.75 -11.48 12.69
C MET A 402 8.24 -11.74 12.49
N LEU A 403 9.11 -11.08 13.27
CA LEU A 403 10.55 -11.32 13.23
C LEU A 403 10.88 -12.76 13.63
N GLN A 404 10.27 -13.29 14.68
CA GLN A 404 10.47 -14.67 15.14
C GLN A 404 10.00 -15.69 14.11
N SER A 405 8.90 -15.42 13.41
CA SER A 405 8.37 -16.28 12.35
C SER A 405 9.29 -16.30 11.13
N ALA A 406 9.81 -15.14 10.71
CA ALA A 406 10.72 -15.06 9.56
C ALA A 406 12.15 -15.53 9.89
N LEU A 407 12.55 -15.41 11.15
CA LEU A 407 13.89 -15.71 11.67
C LEU A 407 13.82 -16.70 12.84
N PRO A 408 13.45 -17.98 12.60
CA PRO A 408 13.33 -18.99 13.65
C PRO A 408 14.62 -19.23 14.45
N THR A 409 15.80 -18.85 13.93
CA THR A 409 17.07 -18.93 14.70
C THR A 409 17.46 -17.66 15.42
N ALA A 410 16.67 -16.58 15.30
CA ALA A 410 16.95 -15.34 15.99
C ALA A 410 16.86 -15.54 17.51
N LYS A 411 17.86 -15.00 18.22
CA LYS A 411 17.70 -14.66 19.62
C LYS A 411 17.13 -13.26 19.71
N ILE A 412 15.86 -13.17 20.12
CA ILE A 412 15.16 -11.89 20.26
C ILE A 412 15.22 -11.42 21.72
N THR A 413 15.56 -10.13 21.91
CA THR A 413 15.52 -9.44 23.20
C THR A 413 14.63 -8.22 23.06
N LYS A 414 13.60 -8.11 23.91
CA LYS A 414 12.68 -6.98 23.96
C LYS A 414 13.06 -5.98 25.03
N ASN A 415 12.72 -4.71 24.80
CA ASN A 415 12.80 -3.63 25.78
C ASN A 415 14.18 -3.58 26.43
N ALA A 416 15.21 -3.69 25.58
CA ALA A 416 16.59 -3.84 25.99
C ALA A 416 17.12 -2.51 26.53
N LYS A 417 17.41 -2.48 27.83
CA LYS A 417 17.89 -1.28 28.52
C LYS A 417 19.41 -1.25 28.56
N TRP A 418 19.99 -0.11 28.21
CA TRP A 418 21.43 0.10 28.18
C TRP A 418 21.78 1.55 28.51
N MET A 419 23.02 1.82 28.93
CA MET A 419 23.40 3.15 29.43
C MET A 419 24.62 3.72 28.72
N ILE A 420 24.60 5.03 28.46
CA ILE A 420 25.80 5.83 28.16
C ILE A 420 25.98 6.80 29.32
N CYS A 421 27.10 6.67 30.04
CA CYS A 421 27.35 7.42 31.27
C CYS A 421 26.21 7.19 32.29
N ALA A 422 25.41 8.22 32.59
CA ALA A 422 24.27 8.16 33.52
C ALA A 422 22.91 8.16 32.81
N GLN A 423 22.88 8.24 31.47
CA GLN A 423 21.64 8.27 30.71
C GLN A 423 21.26 6.86 30.27
N GLN A 424 20.06 6.43 30.65
CA GLN A 424 19.48 5.16 30.21
C GLN A 424 18.78 5.35 28.86
N PHE A 425 18.98 4.36 27.99
CA PHE A 425 18.32 4.21 26.72
C PHE A 425 17.63 2.84 26.68
N GLU A 426 16.66 2.73 25.77
CA GLU A 426 15.93 1.51 25.51
C GLU A 426 15.95 1.24 24.00
N THR A 427 15.88 -0.03 23.62
CA THR A 427 15.66 -0.46 22.24
C THR A 427 14.57 -1.50 22.27
N ASP A 428 13.50 -1.23 21.51
CA ASP A 428 12.24 -1.99 21.63
C ASP A 428 12.47 -3.47 21.26
N ILE A 429 13.16 -3.77 20.16
CA ILE A 429 13.51 -5.15 19.77
C ILE A 429 14.94 -5.23 19.22
N ILE A 430 15.70 -6.21 19.72
CA ILE A 430 17.00 -6.64 19.19
C ILE A 430 16.87 -8.11 18.77
N ALA A 431 17.02 -8.39 17.48
CA ALA A 431 17.07 -9.77 16.97
C ALA A 431 18.47 -10.09 16.45
N VAL A 432 19.11 -11.11 17.04
CA VAL A 432 20.46 -11.57 16.65
C VAL A 432 20.36 -12.90 15.91
N VAL A 433 20.79 -12.94 14.65
CA VAL A 433 20.84 -14.13 13.81
C VAL A 433 22.27 -14.31 13.29
N ASP A 434 22.98 -15.33 13.77
CA ASP A 434 24.37 -15.60 13.40
C ASP A 434 25.25 -14.34 13.54
N LYS A 435 25.60 -13.67 12.43
CA LYS A 435 26.42 -12.46 12.41
C LYS A 435 25.66 -11.19 12.03
N THR A 436 24.34 -11.26 11.97
CA THR A 436 23.45 -10.17 11.59
C THR A 436 22.60 -9.77 12.79
N ILE A 437 22.50 -8.48 13.04
CA ILE A 437 21.62 -7.91 14.07
C ILE A 437 20.57 -7.04 13.41
N ILE A 438 19.30 -7.25 13.77
CA ILE A 438 18.20 -6.33 13.46
C ILE A 438 17.86 -5.54 14.73
N LEU A 439 17.86 -4.23 14.60
CA LEU A 439 17.40 -3.28 15.61
C LEU A 439 16.08 -2.70 15.12
N ALA A 440 14.99 -3.01 15.82
CA ALA A 440 13.66 -2.50 15.47
C ALA A 440 13.14 -1.59 16.58
N GLU A 441 12.61 -0.43 16.16
CA GLU A 441 11.97 0.54 17.05
C GLU A 441 10.50 0.67 16.64
N ALA A 442 9.59 0.49 17.59
CA ALA A 442 8.15 0.48 17.40
C ALA A 442 7.54 1.81 17.88
N LYS A 443 6.79 2.50 17.03
CA LYS A 443 6.03 3.71 17.41
C LYS A 443 4.57 3.61 17.02
N SER A 444 3.71 3.61 18.03
CA SER A 444 2.26 3.52 17.93
C SER A 444 1.54 4.89 17.83
N HIS A 445 2.31 5.99 17.93
CA HIS A 445 1.82 7.35 17.86
C HIS A 445 1.01 7.60 16.59
N ARG A 446 -0.08 8.36 16.73
CA ARG A 446 -1.05 8.60 15.66
C ARG A 446 -0.76 9.88 14.89
N LEU A 447 -0.93 9.84 13.56
CA LEU A 447 -1.09 11.03 12.75
C LEU A 447 -2.54 11.50 12.79
N THR A 448 -2.78 12.57 13.53
CA THR A 448 -4.12 13.16 13.55
C THR A 448 -4.35 13.96 12.26
N PRO A 449 -5.57 13.96 11.68
CA PRO A 449 -5.91 14.84 10.56
C PRO A 449 -5.69 16.32 10.87
N GLN A 450 -5.76 16.72 12.15
CA GLN A 450 -5.40 18.06 12.62
C GLN A 450 -3.88 18.31 12.56
N GLY A 451 -3.06 17.29 12.84
CA GLY A 451 -1.61 17.30 12.64
C GLY A 451 -1.21 17.52 11.19
N LEU A 452 -1.90 16.86 10.26
CA LEU A 452 -1.68 16.97 8.81
C LEU A 452 -2.23 18.27 8.20
N ARG A 453 -3.23 18.89 8.83
CA ARG A 453 -3.81 20.20 8.45
C ARG A 453 -3.13 21.40 9.11
N GLY A 454 -2.44 21.18 10.22
CA GLY A 454 -1.87 22.25 11.05
C GLY A 454 -0.73 23.01 10.39
N ALA A 455 -0.32 24.09 11.05
CA ALA A 455 0.86 24.87 10.70
C ALA A 455 2.11 23.97 10.57
N PRO A 456 3.08 24.32 9.71
CA PRO A 456 4.30 23.54 9.45
C PRO A 456 4.96 22.94 10.71
N ASP A 457 5.01 23.69 11.81
CA ASP A 457 5.63 23.26 13.07
C ASP A 457 4.94 22.05 13.74
N ARG A 458 3.62 21.90 13.57
CA ARG A 458 2.90 20.73 14.10
C ARG A 458 3.27 19.48 13.32
N LEU A 459 3.38 19.60 12.00
CA LEU A 459 3.83 18.50 11.14
C LEU A 459 5.28 18.13 11.47
N LYS A 460 6.18 19.11 11.65
CA LYS A 460 7.58 18.87 12.07
C LYS A 460 7.66 18.00 13.31
N ARG A 461 6.89 18.34 14.35
CA ARG A 461 6.85 17.57 15.61
C ARG A 461 6.39 16.13 15.38
N HIS A 462 5.28 15.93 14.67
CA HIS A 462 4.79 14.57 14.39
C HIS A 462 5.79 13.74 13.56
N LEU A 463 6.41 14.34 12.54
CA LEU A 463 7.44 13.69 11.74
C LEU A 463 8.65 13.31 12.59
N ASN A 464 9.06 14.20 13.50
CA ASN A 464 10.12 13.91 14.45
C ASN A 464 9.77 12.69 15.32
N ASP A 465 8.58 12.69 15.93
CA ASP A 465 8.20 11.69 16.93
C ASP A 465 8.00 10.29 16.33
N ILE A 466 7.48 10.21 15.10
CA ILE A 466 7.10 8.94 14.47
C ILE A 466 8.21 8.39 13.55
N VAL A 467 9.00 9.25 12.89
CA VAL A 467 9.95 8.83 11.84
C VAL A 467 11.40 9.07 12.24
N ILE A 468 11.73 10.28 12.72
CA ILE A 468 13.13 10.65 12.96
C ILE A 468 13.66 10.10 14.28
N ALA A 469 12.96 10.33 15.38
CA ALA A 469 13.37 9.91 16.72
C ALA A 469 13.63 8.40 16.83
N PRO A 470 12.80 7.50 16.27
CA PRO A 470 13.05 6.05 16.30
C PRO A 470 14.28 5.66 15.49
N SER A 471 14.46 6.29 14.33
CA SER A 471 15.64 6.09 13.50
C SER A 471 16.92 6.55 14.23
N VAL A 472 16.88 7.68 14.96
CA VAL A 472 17.99 8.16 15.79
C VAL A 472 18.27 7.21 16.97
N GLN A 473 17.21 6.69 17.59
CA GLN A 473 17.32 5.72 18.70
C GLN A 473 18.07 4.46 18.28
N SER A 474 17.65 3.85 17.17
CA SER A 474 18.32 2.67 16.60
C SER A 474 19.74 2.95 16.11
N GLU A 475 20.00 4.14 15.54
CA GLU A 475 21.36 4.53 15.13
C GLU A 475 22.32 4.66 16.32
N ARG A 476 21.81 5.14 17.46
CA ARG A 476 22.62 5.30 18.68
C ARG A 476 23.20 3.97 19.13
N LEU A 477 22.38 2.90 19.17
CA LEU A 477 22.86 1.56 19.53
C LEU A 477 23.78 0.98 18.44
N ALA A 478 23.45 1.18 17.16
CA ALA A 478 24.31 0.74 16.06
C ALA A 478 25.73 1.34 16.14
N LYS A 479 25.85 2.63 16.49
CA LYS A 479 27.14 3.30 16.72
C LYS A 479 27.93 2.66 17.86
N GLN A 480 27.27 2.24 18.95
CA GLN A 480 27.93 1.50 20.03
C GLN A 480 28.41 0.13 19.58
N ILE A 481 27.61 -0.62 18.81
CA ILE A 481 28.05 -1.92 18.26
C ILE A 481 29.28 -1.75 17.37
N ILE A 482 29.29 -0.73 16.50
CA ILE A 482 30.43 -0.42 15.62
C ILE A 482 31.68 -0.05 16.43
N ALA A 483 31.54 0.82 17.44
CA ALA A 483 32.66 1.24 18.30
C ALA A 483 33.22 0.07 19.12
N ALA A 484 32.34 -0.80 19.65
CA ALA A 484 32.72 -2.00 20.37
C ALA A 484 33.49 -2.99 19.48
N ARG A 485 33.09 -3.11 18.20
CA ARG A 485 33.80 -3.92 17.20
C ARG A 485 35.23 -3.42 16.96
N THR A 486 35.45 -2.11 17.02
CA THR A 486 36.79 -1.50 16.92
C THR A 486 37.58 -1.48 18.24
N GLY A 487 37.02 -2.04 19.32
CA GLY A 487 37.71 -2.21 20.61
C GLY A 487 37.45 -1.11 21.64
N ASP A 488 36.46 -0.24 21.44
CA ASP A 488 36.10 0.77 22.45
C ASP A 488 35.60 0.10 23.74
N VAL A 489 36.23 0.45 24.87
CA VAL A 489 36.01 -0.21 26.17
C VAL A 489 34.62 0.07 26.73
N GLN A 490 34.09 1.29 26.56
CA GLN A 490 32.77 1.65 27.08
C GLN A 490 31.68 0.99 26.24
N ALA A 491 31.80 1.06 24.92
CA ALA A 491 30.90 0.42 23.99
C ALA A 491 30.87 -1.11 24.19
N LEU A 492 32.03 -1.74 24.45
CA LEU A 492 32.09 -3.17 24.78
C LEU A 492 31.32 -3.54 26.05
N LYS A 493 31.31 -2.67 27.07
CA LYS A 493 30.48 -2.89 28.27
C LYS A 493 29.00 -2.81 27.94
N ILE A 494 28.61 -1.83 27.12
CA ILE A 494 27.24 -1.63 26.66
C ILE A 494 26.75 -2.85 25.86
N THR A 495 27.48 -3.29 24.85
CA THR A 495 27.04 -4.43 24.02
C THR A 495 26.98 -5.71 24.84
N LYS A 496 27.93 -5.92 25.77
CA LYS A 496 27.90 -7.07 26.68
C LYS A 496 26.71 -7.06 27.63
N SER A 497 26.27 -5.89 28.14
CA SER A 497 25.13 -5.83 29.06
C SER A 497 23.81 -6.24 28.42
N ILE A 498 23.70 -6.12 27.10
CA ILE A 498 22.56 -6.57 26.30
C ILE A 498 22.83 -7.88 25.54
N GLY A 499 23.91 -8.59 25.89
CA GLY A 499 24.21 -9.92 25.37
C GLY A 499 24.71 -9.97 23.92
N ILE A 500 25.27 -8.88 23.40
CA ILE A 500 25.84 -8.76 22.05
C ILE A 500 27.37 -8.87 22.08
N ASP A 501 27.91 -9.85 21.36
CA ASP A 501 29.34 -9.91 21.03
C ASP A 501 29.62 -9.13 19.74
N ALA A 502 29.95 -7.85 19.88
CA ALA A 502 30.17 -6.93 18.77
C ALA A 502 31.27 -7.38 17.78
N LYS A 503 32.22 -8.22 18.21
CA LYS A 503 33.27 -8.74 17.32
C LYS A 503 32.75 -9.75 16.30
N GLN A 504 31.62 -10.39 16.59
CA GLN A 504 30.99 -11.36 15.71
C GLN A 504 29.96 -10.74 14.75
N VAL A 505 29.68 -9.44 14.90
CA VAL A 505 28.66 -8.74 14.11
C VAL A 505 29.26 -8.21 12.81
N ASP A 506 28.80 -8.78 11.70
CA ASP A 506 29.16 -8.35 10.35
C ASP A 506 28.15 -7.31 9.81
N GLN A 507 26.86 -7.47 10.14
CA GLN A 507 25.77 -6.68 9.57
C GLN A 507 24.83 -6.13 10.66
N ILE A 508 24.47 -4.85 10.55
CA ILE A 508 23.48 -4.18 11.41
C ILE A 508 22.36 -3.64 10.52
N VAL A 509 21.17 -4.18 10.70
CA VAL A 509 19.94 -3.75 10.05
C VAL A 509 19.15 -2.92 11.05
N ARG A 510 18.64 -1.76 10.63
CA ARG A 510 17.76 -0.92 11.45
C ARG A 510 16.42 -0.79 10.76
N ILE A 511 15.32 -0.93 11.51
CA ILE A 511 13.96 -0.74 11.01
C ILE A 511 13.14 0.08 12.01
N SER A 512 12.24 0.91 11.51
CA SER A 512 11.24 1.62 12.33
C SER A 512 9.85 1.12 11.93
N LEU A 513 9.04 0.73 12.92
CA LEU A 513 7.72 0.14 12.70
C LEU A 513 6.64 1.08 13.21
N THR A 514 5.55 1.22 12.44
CA THR A 514 4.40 2.07 12.78
C THR A 514 3.06 1.35 12.66
N LEU A 515 2.05 1.86 13.37
CA LEU A 515 0.63 1.46 13.23
C LEU A 515 -0.20 2.39 12.36
N ASP A 516 0.35 3.56 12.03
CA ASP A 516 -0.23 4.48 11.06
C ASP A 516 0.63 4.43 9.81
N ASP A 517 -0.02 4.45 8.65
CA ASP A 517 0.68 4.35 7.37
C ASP A 517 1.46 5.62 7.06
N LEU A 518 2.78 5.45 7.01
CA LEU A 518 3.77 6.47 6.67
C LEU A 518 4.68 6.05 5.54
N SER A 519 4.27 5.05 4.76
CA SER A 519 5.07 4.48 3.68
C SER A 519 5.60 5.54 2.70
N VAL A 520 4.83 6.62 2.43
CA VAL A 520 5.27 7.76 1.59
C VAL A 520 6.49 8.52 2.12
N LEU A 521 6.74 8.45 3.44
CA LEU A 521 7.90 9.11 4.06
C LEU A 521 9.16 8.26 3.98
N SER A 522 9.02 6.95 3.73
CA SER A 522 10.15 6.03 3.64
C SER A 522 11.14 6.40 2.53
N SER A 523 10.70 7.16 1.51
CA SER A 523 11.52 7.63 0.40
C SER A 523 11.77 9.15 0.38
N SER A 524 11.38 9.89 1.42
CA SER A 524 11.44 11.37 1.45
C SER A 524 12.60 11.93 2.28
N GLU A 525 13.74 11.22 2.34
CA GLU A 525 14.88 11.61 3.17
C GLU A 525 15.51 12.94 2.74
N GLU A 526 15.53 13.24 1.44
CA GLU A 526 16.03 14.51 0.93
C GLU A 526 15.18 15.68 1.43
N GLU A 527 13.84 15.57 1.34
CA GLU A 527 12.94 16.60 1.85
C GLU A 527 12.99 16.70 3.37
N LEU A 528 13.13 15.57 4.09
CA LEU A 528 13.32 15.57 5.54
C LEU A 528 14.62 16.27 5.95
N SER A 529 15.70 16.13 5.16
CA SER A 529 16.95 16.87 5.37
C SER A 529 16.76 18.37 5.12
N LYS A 530 16.20 18.76 3.97
CA LYS A 530 15.96 20.17 3.60
C LYS A 530 15.00 20.89 4.57
N SER A 531 14.06 20.15 5.15
CA SER A 531 13.13 20.66 6.16
C SER A 531 13.77 20.94 7.53
N GLY A 532 15.03 20.56 7.74
CA GLY A 532 15.76 20.75 9.00
C GLY A 532 15.24 19.92 10.17
N ILE A 533 14.33 18.96 9.92
CA ILE A 533 13.81 18.04 10.95
C ILE A 533 14.83 16.92 11.21
N MET A 534 15.54 16.47 10.16
CA MET A 534 16.52 15.40 10.27
C MET A 534 17.87 15.94 10.77
N PRO A 535 18.51 15.31 11.78
CA PRO A 535 19.84 15.71 12.22
C PRO A 535 20.88 15.61 11.10
N GLU A 536 21.85 16.51 11.10
CA GLU A 536 22.91 16.56 10.08
C GLU A 536 23.70 15.23 10.03
N GLY A 537 23.88 14.70 8.82
CA GLY A 537 24.58 13.44 8.58
C GLY A 537 23.86 12.17 9.05
N HIS A 538 22.67 12.29 9.64
CA HIS A 538 21.86 11.14 10.04
C HIS A 538 21.39 10.36 8.82
N LYS A 539 21.43 9.03 8.90
CA LYS A 539 20.91 8.17 7.84
C LYS A 539 19.60 7.55 8.32
N LEU A 540 18.50 7.91 7.70
CA LEU A 540 17.18 7.42 8.06
C LEU A 540 17.11 5.88 7.95
N ALA A 541 16.62 5.19 8.99
CA ALA A 541 16.24 3.78 8.92
C ALA A 541 14.94 3.65 8.09
N PRO A 542 14.74 2.57 7.33
CA PRO A 542 13.46 2.33 6.67
C PRO A 542 12.32 2.32 7.71
N ALA A 543 11.28 3.08 7.45
CA ALA A 543 10.05 3.11 8.22
C ALA A 543 8.97 2.35 7.44
N LEU A 544 8.31 1.39 8.07
CA LEU A 544 7.29 0.55 7.45
C LEU A 544 6.09 0.33 8.37
N HIS A 545 4.93 0.14 7.76
CA HIS A 545 3.72 -0.19 8.50
C HIS A 545 3.77 -1.65 8.98
N ILE A 546 3.11 -1.97 10.11
CA ILE A 546 3.10 -3.34 10.63
C ILE A 546 2.48 -4.35 9.64
N ALA A 547 1.53 -3.92 8.82
CA ALA A 547 0.92 -4.75 7.79
C ALA A 547 1.94 -5.11 6.68
N ASP A 548 2.83 -4.17 6.32
CA ASP A 548 3.92 -4.43 5.37
C ASP A 548 4.88 -5.47 5.93
N LEU A 549 5.26 -5.36 7.22
CA LEU A 549 6.11 -6.35 7.86
C LEU A 549 5.46 -7.74 7.88
N CYS A 550 4.15 -7.82 8.12
CA CYS A 550 3.40 -9.08 8.04
C CYS A 550 3.48 -9.67 6.63
N CYS A 551 3.29 -8.84 5.60
CA CYS A 551 3.36 -9.24 4.20
C CYS A 551 4.79 -9.71 3.81
N ILE A 552 5.81 -8.94 4.21
CA ILE A 552 7.22 -9.28 3.96
C ILE A 552 7.58 -10.59 4.65
N ALA A 553 7.19 -10.80 5.91
CA ALA A 553 7.45 -12.04 6.64
C ALA A 553 6.72 -13.25 6.03
N ASP A 554 5.53 -13.06 5.46
CA ASP A 554 4.76 -14.12 4.80
C ASP A 554 5.35 -14.51 3.43
N ILE A 555 5.85 -13.53 2.67
CA ILE A 555 6.44 -13.72 1.33
C ILE A 555 7.89 -14.19 1.42
N LEU A 556 8.69 -13.53 2.24
CA LEU A 556 10.10 -13.85 2.49
C LEU A 556 10.21 -14.74 3.74
N ASN A 557 9.55 -15.89 3.69
CA ASN A 557 9.47 -16.84 4.80
C ASN A 557 10.74 -17.69 5.03
N GLU A 558 11.86 -17.31 4.38
CA GLU A 558 13.16 -17.94 4.54
C GLU A 558 14.16 -16.93 5.10
N GLU A 559 15.00 -17.36 6.06
CA GLU A 559 15.87 -16.45 6.82
C GLU A 559 16.84 -15.65 5.93
N ILE A 560 17.47 -16.29 4.95
CA ILE A 560 18.46 -15.63 4.10
C ILE A 560 17.81 -14.56 3.20
N PRO A 561 16.74 -14.85 2.41
CA PRO A 561 16.03 -13.82 1.66
C PRO A 561 15.48 -12.69 2.52
N PHE A 562 14.97 -12.97 3.73
CA PHE A 562 14.45 -11.94 4.64
C PHE A 562 15.57 -11.00 5.11
N LEU A 563 16.70 -11.56 5.59
CA LEU A 563 17.86 -10.78 6.01
C LEU A 563 18.46 -9.97 4.84
N HIS A 564 18.54 -10.59 3.66
CA HIS A 564 19.06 -9.92 2.45
C HIS A 564 18.19 -8.73 2.05
N TYR A 565 16.86 -8.86 2.05
CA TYR A 565 15.93 -7.77 1.76
C TYR A 565 16.20 -6.54 2.62
N PHE A 566 16.16 -6.68 3.95
CA PHE A 566 16.34 -5.55 4.85
C PHE A 566 17.78 -4.99 4.84
N SER A 567 18.79 -5.84 4.59
CA SER A 567 20.18 -5.38 4.45
C SER A 567 20.37 -4.48 3.23
N GLU A 568 19.73 -4.79 2.09
CA GLU A 568 19.82 -3.99 0.87
C GLU A 568 18.82 -2.82 0.87
N ARG A 569 17.67 -2.94 1.55
CA ARG A 569 16.61 -1.92 1.57
C ARG A 569 17.06 -0.57 2.13
N PHE A 570 17.78 -0.56 3.26
CA PHE A 570 18.37 0.67 3.85
C PHE A 570 19.32 1.37 2.87
N HIS A 571 19.99 0.57 2.07
CA HIS A 571 21.01 0.97 1.15
C HIS A 571 20.43 1.47 -0.18
N PHE A 572 19.35 0.86 -0.64
CA PHE A 572 18.66 1.21 -1.87
C PHE A 572 18.09 2.64 -1.82
N GLN A 573 17.37 3.00 -0.75
CA GLN A 573 16.81 4.35 -0.58
C GLN A 573 17.85 5.49 -0.59
N LYS A 574 19.13 5.21 -0.29
CA LYS A 574 20.19 6.24 -0.30
C LYS A 574 20.76 6.52 -1.69
N HIS A 575 20.59 5.59 -2.62
CA HIS A 575 21.23 5.64 -3.94
C HIS A 575 20.30 6.15 -5.03
N PHE A 576 19.00 6.19 -4.76
CA PHE A 576 17.96 6.52 -5.73
C PHE A 576 16.96 7.48 -5.12
N HIS A 577 16.50 8.47 -5.87
CA HIS A 577 15.30 9.22 -5.53
C HIS A 577 14.10 8.37 -5.96
N VAL A 578 13.46 7.70 -5.00
CA VAL A 578 12.43 6.70 -5.28
C VAL A 578 11.04 7.22 -4.95
N PHE A 579 10.07 6.89 -5.80
CA PHE A 579 8.65 7.01 -5.48
C PHE A 579 7.99 5.62 -5.53
N GLY A 580 7.49 5.16 -4.39
CA GLY A 580 6.87 3.85 -4.20
C GLY A 580 6.73 3.54 -2.70
N ASP A 581 5.83 2.63 -2.35
CA ASP A 581 5.64 2.14 -0.98
C ASP A 581 6.50 0.89 -0.69
N GLU A 582 6.39 0.33 0.53
CA GLU A 582 7.20 -0.83 0.92
C GLU A 582 6.85 -2.11 0.14
N LEU A 583 5.61 -2.25 -0.33
CA LEU A 583 5.20 -3.39 -1.16
C LEU A 583 5.71 -3.25 -2.60
N ASP A 584 5.82 -2.03 -3.14
CA ASP A 584 6.54 -1.78 -4.38
C ASP A 584 8.03 -2.16 -4.26
N PHE A 585 8.68 -1.82 -3.14
CA PHE A 585 10.06 -2.24 -2.87
C PHE A 585 10.17 -3.76 -2.79
N LEU A 586 9.21 -4.43 -2.15
CA LEU A 586 9.16 -5.90 -2.12
C LEU A 586 8.99 -6.47 -3.53
N GLY A 587 8.06 -5.93 -4.35
CA GLY A 587 7.87 -6.34 -5.74
C GLY A 587 9.14 -6.20 -6.59
N LEU A 588 9.86 -5.08 -6.44
CA LEU A 588 11.17 -4.89 -7.08
C LEU A 588 12.20 -5.92 -6.59
N TYR A 589 12.23 -6.20 -5.29
CA TYR A 589 13.12 -7.19 -4.71
C TYR A 589 12.86 -8.59 -5.26
N LEU A 590 11.58 -8.99 -5.39
CA LEU A 590 11.23 -10.30 -5.90
C LEU A 590 11.75 -10.55 -7.31
N SER A 591 11.82 -9.51 -8.15
CA SER A 591 12.30 -9.63 -9.54
C SER A 591 13.81 -9.38 -9.70
N THR A 592 14.44 -8.60 -8.82
CA THR A 592 15.83 -8.14 -9.03
C THR A 592 16.80 -8.49 -7.90
N GLY A 593 16.30 -8.83 -6.71
CA GLY A 593 17.12 -8.91 -5.49
C GLY A 593 17.81 -7.58 -5.14
N PHE A 594 17.28 -6.44 -5.61
CA PHE A 594 17.94 -5.12 -5.57
C PHE A 594 19.30 -5.05 -6.30
N ASN A 595 19.54 -5.96 -7.24
CA ASN A 595 20.73 -5.95 -8.09
C ASN A 595 20.38 -5.33 -9.46
N LEU A 596 20.46 -3.99 -9.57
CA LEU A 596 20.13 -3.25 -10.79
C LEU A 596 21.29 -3.13 -11.81
N GLY A 597 22.42 -3.83 -11.59
CA GLY A 597 23.54 -3.89 -12.53
C GLY A 597 24.20 -2.53 -12.84
N ALA A 598 24.76 -2.39 -14.04
CA ALA A 598 25.49 -1.19 -14.50
C ALA A 598 24.57 0.00 -14.84
N ASP A 599 23.26 -0.21 -14.97
CA ASP A 599 22.27 0.82 -15.32
C ASP A 599 22.02 1.85 -14.19
N GLN A 600 22.51 1.55 -12.98
CA GLN A 600 22.40 2.40 -11.79
C GLN A 600 22.93 3.82 -11.97
N LYS A 601 23.96 4.05 -12.81
CA LYS A 601 24.52 5.39 -13.04
C LYS A 601 23.63 6.32 -13.86
N ASN A 602 22.64 5.77 -14.58
CA ASN A 602 21.78 6.51 -15.49
C ASN A 602 20.35 6.72 -14.97
N LEU A 603 20.07 6.30 -13.73
CA LEU A 603 18.72 6.27 -13.16
C LEU A 603 18.66 6.99 -11.80
N PRO A 604 18.87 8.32 -11.74
CA PRO A 604 18.83 9.05 -10.47
C PRO A 604 17.43 9.04 -9.84
N ARG A 605 16.36 8.92 -10.65
CA ARG A 605 14.96 8.85 -10.19
C ARG A 605 14.31 7.54 -10.63
N LEU A 606 13.68 6.83 -9.70
CA LEU A 606 12.98 5.58 -9.95
C LEU A 606 11.52 5.70 -9.50
N MET A 607 10.59 5.49 -10.43
CA MET A 607 9.17 5.35 -10.13
C MET A 607 8.86 3.86 -10.03
N LEU A 608 8.64 3.38 -8.81
CA LEU A 608 8.39 1.96 -8.51
C LEU A 608 6.89 1.64 -8.39
N THR A 609 6.03 2.64 -8.38
CA THR A 609 4.57 2.45 -8.26
C THR A 609 4.04 1.37 -9.20
N GLY A 610 3.35 0.39 -8.64
CA GLY A 610 2.76 -0.75 -9.35
C GLY A 610 3.68 -1.97 -9.45
N MET A 611 4.85 -1.95 -8.81
CA MET A 611 5.71 -3.14 -8.71
C MET A 611 5.11 -4.18 -7.76
N SER A 612 4.21 -3.76 -6.85
CA SER A 612 3.43 -4.63 -5.97
C SER A 612 2.38 -5.50 -6.70
N ASP A 613 2.10 -5.28 -7.99
CA ASP A 613 1.03 -5.95 -8.76
C ASP A 613 0.98 -7.48 -8.61
N ILE A 614 2.14 -8.15 -8.50
CA ILE A 614 2.22 -9.60 -8.33
C ILE A 614 1.81 -10.04 -6.91
N ILE A 615 2.06 -9.19 -5.93
CA ILE A 615 1.72 -9.36 -4.53
C ILE A 615 0.24 -9.08 -4.33
N ASP A 616 -0.25 -7.96 -4.86
CA ASP A 616 -1.66 -7.56 -4.81
C ASP A 616 -2.55 -8.67 -5.37
N ARG A 617 -2.22 -9.14 -6.58
CA ARG A 617 -2.92 -10.28 -7.21
C ARG A 617 -2.99 -11.52 -6.31
N TYR A 618 -1.93 -11.82 -5.57
CA TYR A 618 -1.91 -12.99 -4.71
C TYR A 618 -2.84 -12.84 -3.51
N TYR A 619 -2.78 -11.70 -2.83
CA TYR A 619 -3.60 -11.45 -1.64
C TYR A 619 -5.08 -11.19 -2.00
N ASP A 620 -5.35 -10.46 -3.07
CA ASP A 620 -6.73 -10.24 -3.54
C ASP A 620 -7.38 -11.55 -3.96
N ALA A 621 -6.65 -12.42 -4.66
CA ALA A 621 -7.11 -13.76 -4.99
C ALA A 621 -7.37 -14.59 -3.73
N ARG A 622 -6.45 -14.57 -2.75
CA ARG A 622 -6.59 -15.28 -1.49
C ARG A 622 -7.84 -14.83 -0.73
N ASP A 623 -8.07 -13.52 -0.64
CA ASP A 623 -9.22 -12.94 0.05
C ASP A 623 -10.53 -13.23 -0.68
N ALA A 624 -10.48 -13.38 -2.01
CA ALA A 624 -11.60 -13.87 -2.83
C ALA A 624 -11.76 -15.41 -2.83
N GLY A 625 -10.95 -16.16 -2.06
CA GLY A 625 -10.99 -17.62 -2.01
C GLY A 625 -10.38 -18.33 -3.23
N ILE A 626 -9.66 -17.61 -4.08
CA ILE A 626 -8.96 -18.13 -5.26
C ILE A 626 -7.53 -18.53 -4.86
N ILE A 627 -7.17 -19.79 -5.11
CA ILE A 627 -5.84 -20.31 -4.80
C ILE A 627 -4.86 -19.94 -5.91
N LEU A 628 -3.90 -19.06 -5.61
CA LEU A 628 -2.76 -18.75 -6.47
C LEU A 628 -1.43 -19.19 -5.83
N LYS A 629 -0.41 -19.37 -6.67
CA LYS A 629 0.96 -19.60 -6.19
C LYS A 629 1.45 -18.34 -5.49
N LYS A 630 1.91 -18.48 -4.25
CA LYS A 630 2.54 -17.38 -3.49
C LYS A 630 3.74 -16.81 -4.27
N PRO A 631 3.87 -15.48 -4.38
CA PRO A 631 5.04 -14.86 -4.99
C PRO A 631 6.30 -15.19 -4.17
N SER A 632 7.43 -15.33 -4.84
CA SER A 632 8.71 -15.69 -4.23
C SER A 632 9.85 -15.01 -4.97
N PRO A 633 10.98 -14.72 -4.31
CA PRO A 633 12.14 -14.14 -4.98
C PRO A 633 12.59 -15.00 -6.18
N GLU A 634 12.89 -14.33 -7.29
CA GLU A 634 13.47 -14.97 -8.45
C GLU A 634 14.94 -15.31 -8.15
N ILE A 635 15.21 -16.59 -7.92
CA ILE A 635 16.56 -17.08 -7.63
C ILE A 635 16.84 -18.24 -8.58
N HIS A 636 17.92 -18.12 -9.34
CA HIS A 636 18.37 -19.18 -10.23
C HIS A 636 18.69 -20.44 -9.44
N ARG A 637 18.35 -21.63 -9.99
CA ARG A 637 18.47 -22.94 -9.31
C ARG A 637 19.81 -23.19 -8.62
N THR A 638 20.91 -22.72 -9.22
CA THR A 638 22.28 -22.89 -8.68
C THR A 638 22.48 -22.07 -7.40
N TYR A 639 21.99 -20.83 -7.40
CA TYR A 639 22.03 -19.97 -6.22
C TYR A 639 21.09 -20.50 -5.16
N LYS A 640 19.86 -20.88 -5.54
CA LYS A 640 18.88 -21.48 -4.63
C LYS A 640 19.45 -22.71 -3.92
N GLY A 641 20.15 -23.60 -4.63
CA GLY A 641 20.82 -24.75 -4.02
C GLY A 641 21.94 -24.39 -3.03
N ILE A 642 22.64 -23.27 -3.24
CA ILE A 642 23.65 -22.76 -2.28
C ILE A 642 22.94 -22.20 -1.04
N ILE A 643 21.92 -21.36 -1.23
CA ILE A 643 21.13 -20.77 -0.15
C ILE A 643 20.45 -21.84 0.69
N ASP A 644 19.81 -22.83 0.06
CA ASP A 644 19.14 -23.95 0.74
C ASP A 644 20.12 -24.84 1.51
N LYS A 645 21.39 -24.89 1.10
CA LYS A 645 22.44 -25.59 1.84
C LYS A 645 22.90 -24.77 3.04
N LEU A 646 23.13 -23.47 2.87
CA LEU A 646 23.48 -22.56 3.96
C LEU A 646 22.38 -22.51 5.03
N ALA A 647 21.11 -22.41 4.62
CA ALA A 647 19.96 -22.37 5.53
C ALA A 647 19.73 -23.69 6.28
N ARG A 648 20.22 -24.82 5.75
CA ARG A 648 20.09 -26.14 6.37
C ARG A 648 21.26 -26.46 7.30
N ASP A 649 22.48 -26.21 6.84
CA ASP A 649 23.71 -26.55 7.57
C ASP A 649 24.06 -25.49 8.62
N LYS A 650 23.64 -24.23 8.40
CA LYS A 650 23.87 -23.06 9.27
C LYS A 650 25.30 -22.97 9.84
N PRO A 651 26.35 -23.09 9.00
CA PRO A 651 27.72 -22.91 9.48
C PRO A 651 27.91 -21.48 10.02
N PHE A 652 28.85 -21.28 10.94
CA PHE A 652 29.15 -19.94 11.45
C PHE A 652 29.42 -18.93 10.32
N GLY A 653 28.72 -17.79 10.32
CA GLY A 653 28.75 -16.80 9.25
C GLY A 653 27.80 -17.08 8.07
N TRP A 654 26.87 -18.03 8.20
CA TRP A 654 25.90 -18.37 7.15
C TRP A 654 25.01 -17.20 6.75
N SER A 655 24.66 -16.30 7.68
CA SER A 655 23.82 -15.14 7.35
C SER A 655 24.59 -14.18 6.44
N THR A 656 25.83 -13.85 6.82
CA THR A 656 26.76 -13.04 6.01
C THR A 656 27.00 -13.66 4.63
N MET A 657 27.30 -14.96 4.58
CA MET A 657 27.52 -15.67 3.32
C MET A 657 26.28 -15.65 2.43
N GLY A 658 25.10 -15.91 3.01
CA GLY A 658 23.83 -15.94 2.28
C GLY A 658 23.47 -14.59 1.67
N ILE A 659 23.59 -13.52 2.46
CA ILE A 659 23.38 -12.13 2.02
C ILE A 659 24.31 -11.82 0.84
N PHE A 660 25.62 -12.01 1.00
CA PHE A 660 26.56 -11.65 -0.06
C PHE A 660 26.47 -12.51 -1.31
N VAL A 661 26.12 -13.80 -1.18
CA VAL A 661 25.81 -14.63 -2.36
C VAL A 661 24.65 -14.02 -3.13
N LEU A 662 23.54 -13.66 -2.48
CA LEU A 662 22.40 -13.02 -3.16
C LEU A 662 22.74 -11.62 -3.72
N SER A 663 23.58 -10.84 -3.04
CA SER A 663 24.03 -9.53 -3.51
C SER A 663 25.03 -9.61 -4.69
N SER A 664 25.60 -10.78 -4.98
CA SER A 664 26.70 -10.90 -5.95
C SER A 664 26.27 -10.82 -7.42
N ALA A 665 25.04 -11.22 -7.73
CA ALA A 665 24.53 -11.24 -9.10
C ALA A 665 23.00 -11.11 -9.12
N SER A 666 22.48 -10.30 -10.04
CA SER A 666 21.04 -10.23 -10.28
C SER A 666 20.47 -11.56 -10.78
N PRO A 667 19.17 -11.83 -10.65
CA PRO A 667 18.54 -13.05 -11.17
C PRO A 667 18.87 -13.30 -12.66
N GLU A 668 18.96 -12.24 -13.47
CA GLU A 668 19.36 -12.31 -14.88
C GLU A 668 20.86 -12.65 -15.08
N GLU A 669 21.72 -12.30 -14.13
CA GLU A 669 23.15 -12.57 -14.16
C GLU A 669 23.53 -13.94 -13.61
N GLN A 670 22.75 -14.49 -12.67
CA GLN A 670 23.01 -15.79 -12.03
C GLN A 670 23.20 -16.96 -13.04
N PRO A 671 22.46 -17.06 -14.17
CA PRO A 671 22.75 -18.04 -15.23
C PRO A 671 24.14 -17.88 -15.87
N LYS A 672 24.66 -16.65 -16.00
CA LYS A 672 26.03 -16.40 -16.50
C LYS A 672 27.05 -16.94 -15.51
N VAL A 673 26.80 -16.79 -14.22
CA VAL A 673 27.62 -17.35 -13.14
C VAL A 673 27.63 -18.87 -13.20
N GLU A 674 26.48 -19.53 -13.37
CA GLU A 674 26.42 -21.00 -13.53
C GLU A 674 27.25 -21.47 -14.74
N ARG A 675 27.16 -20.78 -15.89
CA ARG A 675 27.99 -21.09 -17.05
C ARG A 675 29.50 -20.93 -16.76
N GLY A 676 29.87 -19.92 -15.97
CA GLY A 676 31.24 -19.74 -15.49
C GLY A 676 31.71 -20.92 -14.63
N LEU A 677 30.91 -21.29 -13.62
CA LEU A 677 31.19 -22.44 -12.75
C LEU A 677 31.29 -23.75 -13.52
N ASN A 678 30.40 -23.97 -14.50
CA ASN A 678 30.44 -25.19 -15.30
C ASN A 678 31.70 -25.25 -16.17
N ARG A 679 32.13 -24.13 -16.79
CA ARG A 679 33.42 -24.09 -17.51
C ARG A 679 34.58 -24.43 -16.58
N LEU A 680 34.57 -23.87 -15.37
CA LEU A 680 35.59 -24.13 -14.35
C LEU A 680 35.59 -25.59 -13.87
N ARG A 681 34.41 -26.23 -13.73
CA ARG A 681 34.34 -27.69 -13.44
C ARG A 681 34.98 -28.52 -14.55
N HIS A 682 34.74 -28.16 -15.82
CA HIS A 682 35.32 -28.88 -16.96
C HIS A 682 36.83 -28.70 -17.06
N SER A 683 37.37 -27.52 -16.72
CA SER A 683 38.83 -27.31 -16.68
C SER A 683 39.47 -28.15 -15.58
N VAL A 684 38.92 -28.15 -14.36
CA VAL A 684 39.49 -28.88 -13.21
C VAL A 684 39.41 -30.40 -13.38
N THR A 685 38.41 -30.92 -14.10
CA THR A 685 38.24 -32.37 -14.33
C THR A 685 39.14 -32.94 -15.43
N ARG A 686 39.49 -32.14 -16.44
CA ARG A 686 40.54 -32.49 -17.40
C ARG A 686 41.88 -32.26 -16.69
N ARG A 687 42.62 -33.32 -16.34
CA ARG A 687 43.90 -33.35 -15.56
C ARG A 687 45.05 -32.39 -16.01
N ASN A 688 44.82 -31.38 -16.83
CA ASN A 688 45.81 -30.50 -17.44
C ASN A 688 45.92 -29.10 -16.81
N THR A 689 45.28 -28.82 -15.67
CA THR A 689 45.46 -27.53 -14.97
C THR A 689 46.84 -27.47 -14.31
N LYS A 690 47.85 -27.02 -15.06
CA LYS A 690 49.24 -26.81 -14.59
C LYS A 690 49.42 -25.53 -13.74
N LEU A 691 48.37 -24.74 -13.49
CA LEU A 691 48.42 -23.55 -12.65
C LEU A 691 47.23 -23.49 -11.67
N ASP A 692 47.49 -23.14 -10.40
CA ASP A 692 46.48 -22.90 -9.35
C ASP A 692 45.42 -21.86 -9.72
N ARG A 693 45.69 -21.02 -10.72
CA ARG A 693 44.81 -19.93 -11.19
C ARG A 693 43.56 -20.40 -11.96
N GLU A 694 43.49 -21.67 -12.38
CA GLU A 694 42.37 -22.22 -13.16
C GLU A 694 41.31 -22.96 -12.31
N ARG A 695 41.30 -22.74 -10.99
CA ARG A 695 40.38 -23.39 -10.04
C ARG A 695 39.40 -22.44 -9.34
N PHE A 696 39.47 -21.14 -9.64
CA PHE A 696 38.70 -20.11 -8.95
C PHE A 696 37.90 -19.24 -9.92
N MET A 697 36.74 -18.79 -9.46
CA MET A 697 35.96 -17.75 -10.10
C MET A 697 35.60 -16.70 -9.05
N GLN A 698 35.80 -15.43 -9.36
CA GLN A 698 35.40 -14.31 -8.51
C GLN A 698 34.27 -13.52 -9.16
N ILE A 699 33.37 -13.04 -8.33
CA ILE A 699 32.35 -12.05 -8.70
C ILE A 699 32.67 -10.80 -7.89
N VAL A 700 33.07 -9.75 -8.60
CA VAL A 700 33.31 -8.44 -8.01
C VAL A 700 32.07 -7.61 -8.27
N PRO A 701 31.28 -7.29 -7.23
CA PRO A 701 30.09 -6.49 -7.40
C PRO A 701 30.47 -5.05 -7.79
N PRO A 702 29.61 -4.34 -8.55
CA PRO A 702 29.90 -2.98 -9.04
C PRO A 702 29.93 -1.93 -7.93
N LEU A 703 29.37 -2.25 -6.75
CA LEU A 703 29.32 -1.35 -5.60
C LEU A 703 30.38 -1.76 -4.57
N ASN A 704 31.24 -0.82 -4.18
CA ASN A 704 32.31 -1.02 -3.18
C ASN A 704 31.82 -1.51 -1.81
N ARG A 705 30.51 -1.43 -1.52
CA ARG A 705 29.91 -1.91 -0.27
C ARG A 705 29.58 -3.41 -0.27
N LYS A 706 29.53 -4.05 -1.44
CA LYS A 706 29.17 -5.46 -1.57
C LYS A 706 30.46 -6.29 -1.55
N ALA A 707 30.46 -7.41 -0.84
CA ALA A 707 31.64 -8.26 -0.76
C ALA A 707 31.91 -8.97 -2.09
N THR A 708 33.20 -9.14 -2.42
CA THR A 708 33.62 -10.04 -3.49
C THR A 708 33.27 -11.48 -3.12
N VAL A 709 32.55 -12.18 -4.00
CA VAL A 709 32.18 -13.59 -3.79
C VAL A 709 33.07 -14.48 -4.64
N GLY A 710 33.80 -15.40 -3.99
CA GLY A 710 34.69 -16.36 -4.63
C GLY A 710 34.12 -17.77 -4.63
N PHE A 711 34.25 -18.48 -5.75
CA PHE A 711 33.94 -19.88 -5.88
C PHE A 711 35.22 -20.67 -6.16
N TYR A 712 35.50 -21.65 -5.32
CA TYR A 712 36.61 -22.59 -5.50
C TYR A 712 36.09 -23.95 -5.95
N ILE A 713 36.69 -24.52 -6.98
CA ILE A 713 36.34 -25.84 -7.50
C ILE A 713 37.56 -26.76 -7.38
N HIS A 714 37.37 -27.89 -6.72
CA HIS A 714 38.41 -28.88 -6.50
C HIS A 714 37.91 -30.29 -6.80
N GLN A 715 38.85 -31.22 -7.05
CA GLN A 715 38.55 -32.65 -7.14
C GLN A 715 38.35 -33.24 -5.74
N ARG A 716 37.65 -34.38 -5.66
CA ARG A 716 37.40 -35.04 -4.37
C ARG A 716 38.69 -35.44 -3.64
N SER A 717 39.76 -35.77 -4.41
CA SER A 717 41.10 -36.03 -3.88
C SER A 717 41.69 -34.84 -3.11
N ASP A 718 41.35 -33.62 -3.49
CA ASP A 718 41.99 -32.38 -3.01
C ASP A 718 41.18 -31.72 -1.88
N THR A 719 40.23 -32.46 -1.29
CA THR A 719 39.34 -31.92 -0.26
C THR A 719 40.09 -31.47 1.00
N TYR A 720 41.23 -32.11 1.31
CA TYR A 720 42.02 -31.82 2.51
C TYR A 720 42.74 -30.46 2.44
N SER A 721 43.15 -30.00 1.25
CA SER A 721 43.84 -28.72 1.05
C SER A 721 42.91 -27.55 0.77
N ARG A 722 41.59 -27.79 0.66
CA ARG A 722 40.60 -26.77 0.23
C ARG A 722 40.67 -25.47 1.03
N ARG A 723 40.88 -25.57 2.35
CA ARG A 723 40.84 -24.41 3.25
C ARG A 723 42.04 -23.50 3.01
N GLU A 724 43.23 -24.08 2.96
CA GLU A 724 44.48 -23.37 2.68
C GLU A 724 44.43 -22.70 1.30
N CYS A 725 43.93 -23.41 0.28
CA CYS A 725 43.74 -22.84 -1.06
C CYS A 725 42.72 -21.68 -1.06
N MET A 726 41.61 -21.80 -0.33
CA MET A 726 40.61 -20.72 -0.21
C MET A 726 41.18 -19.49 0.51
N GLU A 727 41.96 -19.68 1.58
CA GLU A 727 42.60 -18.60 2.33
C GLU A 727 43.65 -17.87 1.47
N TYR A 728 44.48 -18.60 0.73
CA TYR A 728 45.43 -18.03 -0.24
C TYR A 728 44.71 -17.19 -1.30
N PHE A 729 43.62 -17.72 -1.88
CA PHE A 729 42.86 -17.01 -2.90
C PHE A 729 42.15 -15.77 -2.35
N ALA A 730 41.54 -15.87 -1.17
CA ALA A 730 40.90 -14.72 -0.54
C ALA A 730 41.90 -13.58 -0.33
N ALA A 731 43.13 -13.90 0.10
CA ALA A 731 44.21 -12.92 0.24
C ALA A 731 44.63 -12.32 -1.12
N GLU A 732 44.71 -13.12 -2.19
CA GLU A 732 45.03 -12.61 -3.54
C GLU A 732 43.91 -11.75 -4.12
N ALA A 733 42.65 -12.14 -3.95
CA ALA A 733 41.49 -11.39 -4.43
C ALA A 733 41.38 -10.01 -3.76
N LEU A 734 41.64 -9.93 -2.45
CA LEU A 734 41.67 -8.66 -1.72
C LEU A 734 42.77 -7.71 -2.23
N ARG A 735 43.94 -8.23 -2.64
CA ARG A 735 45.02 -7.41 -3.23
C ARG A 735 44.70 -6.84 -4.61
N ARG A 736 43.72 -7.41 -5.33
CA ARG A 736 43.34 -6.96 -6.69
C ARG A 736 42.23 -5.90 -6.69
N VAL A 737 41.56 -5.71 -5.54
CA VAL A 737 40.44 -4.77 -5.37
C VAL A 737 40.91 -3.44 -4.74
N VAL A 738 42.09 -3.43 -4.11
CA VAL A 738 42.85 -2.22 -3.72
C VAL A 738 43.66 -1.73 -4.91
#